data_AF-A0A6J3M188-F1
#
_entry.id   AF-A0A6J3M188-F1
#
_cell.length_a   1.000
_cell.length_b   1.000
_cell.length_c   1.000
_cell.angle_alpha   90.00
_cell.angle_beta   90.00
_cell.angle_gamma   90.00
#
_symmetry.space_group_name_H-M   'P 1'
#
loop_
_entity.id
_entity.type
_entity.pdbx_description
1 polymer ?
#
loop_
_entity_poly.entity_id
_entity_poly.type
_entity_poly.pdbx_seq_one_letter_code
_entity_poly.pdbx_strand_id
1 'polypeptide(L)'
;MTFKPVIYWRTPAIMIGSLLSGIALALGHHFLYNGLVGTPVHDDTRDIAGFGVSSQQLNIAAGTALSFLIKVCLVLSVTIAYTQAFWKAIGKSETRIHTIDVMDSALENIWMFLKMHIWWHYPLLLTLGLSVWFIPIASTITPATLSVVIAAPNPLPMAALQVPQLDFKSLKFINPGLFHFGGRQGDVGTQMMLYNGPSIITQRIVKTTAALGSILSIPAPGTNASYEMSFPGPYLSCENMNDTFQLQVQKNILLNYANGSLCQEWYNFLSWTSYSGNHDNTDNLPQPLPFDETKPFARNIGTLGPLSWTPVTENNDTATIYFAVMPRMLGSDTARCPALERVDEYYNLFNMFKNSTFLQCKLSNTTYHAKFNFTGGHQTVDLEFRNLSDSKPVPALEIAYLNFGKHQDNEGKMVTDHCETVGQQRSSYVNCAINTTTLETLSFQAVMDSFGSLLVGGVRTGNNIGKKTIITSTNLLTTSLMSSRELAFMSTGASWRNNSLDSFPATDRFTSMMPKDPPIKDISLARNLEQLFQNITVSMMSSEILQRSSTDNSSLFSPSSVNVTFHTLQNVYAYSALTLWLSYGIAILVTTFAVLVGMGCILSSGAAWSMDFSTILRTTRDADMSAHLAEDDGDGRAPLPKHLRNATIKFTSGVFAKRHGTIDFVKEGSESVVQRRWKQAVFGIRRTDS
;
A
#
# COMPACT_ATOMS: atom_id res chain seq x y z
N MET A 1 -52.98 -21.04 -59.49
CA MET A 1 -52.38 -21.36 -58.18
C MET A 1 -52.01 -20.05 -57.50
N THR A 2 -52.53 -19.79 -56.30
CA THR A 2 -52.19 -18.61 -55.49
C THR A 2 -50.82 -18.83 -54.84
N PHE A 3 -49.83 -18.01 -55.20
CA PHE A 3 -48.53 -17.99 -54.52
C PHE A 3 -48.75 -17.58 -53.05
N LYS A 4 -48.53 -18.52 -52.10
CA LYS A 4 -48.35 -18.16 -50.69
C LYS A 4 -46.93 -17.63 -50.51
N PRO A 5 -46.72 -16.42 -49.99
CA PRO A 5 -45.38 -15.94 -49.67
C PRO A 5 -44.79 -16.83 -48.57
N VAL A 6 -43.70 -17.54 -48.87
CA VAL A 6 -42.92 -18.28 -47.88
C VAL A 6 -41.68 -17.46 -47.60
N ILE A 7 -41.63 -16.83 -46.41
CA ILE A 7 -40.43 -16.12 -45.96
C ILE A 7 -39.39 -17.18 -45.59
N TYR A 8 -38.32 -17.25 -46.36
CA TYR A 8 -37.14 -18.04 -45.99
C TYR A 8 -36.40 -17.32 -44.85
N TRP A 9 -36.57 -17.81 -43.62
CA TRP A 9 -36.03 -17.22 -42.39
C TRP A 9 -34.49 -17.16 -42.31
N ARG A 10 -33.78 -17.86 -43.20
CA ARG A 10 -32.31 -17.87 -43.24
C ARG A 10 -31.73 -16.46 -43.41
N THR A 11 -32.25 -15.66 -44.34
CA THR A 11 -31.74 -14.31 -44.61
C THR A 11 -32.00 -13.33 -43.46
N PRO A 12 -33.23 -13.23 -42.90
CA PRO A 12 -33.47 -12.49 -41.66
C PRO A 12 -32.60 -12.95 -40.49
N ALA A 13 -32.42 -14.27 -40.32
CA ALA A 13 -31.64 -14.83 -39.22
C ALA A 13 -30.14 -14.49 -39.32
N ILE A 14 -29.56 -14.50 -40.52
CA ILE A 14 -28.15 -14.08 -40.72
C ILE A 14 -28.02 -12.56 -40.50
N MET A 15 -28.97 -11.76 -40.99
CA MET A 15 -28.97 -10.30 -40.83
C MET A 15 -29.05 -9.89 -39.34
N ILE A 16 -30.00 -10.45 -38.59
CA ILE A 16 -30.16 -10.15 -37.16
C ILE A 16 -29.06 -10.81 -36.33
N GLY A 17 -28.70 -12.06 -36.66
CA GLY A 17 -27.66 -12.80 -35.96
C GLY A 17 -26.28 -12.15 -36.07
N SER A 18 -25.94 -11.58 -37.23
CA SER A 18 -24.70 -10.82 -37.41
C SER A 18 -24.67 -9.52 -36.60
N LEU A 19 -25.80 -8.79 -36.50
CA LEU A 19 -25.90 -7.62 -35.61
C LEU A 19 -25.71 -8.00 -34.14
N LEU A 20 -26.41 -9.04 -33.66
CA LEU A 20 -26.29 -9.51 -32.28
C LEU A 20 -24.88 -10.02 -31.96
N SER A 21 -24.25 -10.73 -32.89
CA SER A 21 -22.86 -11.17 -32.77
C SER A 21 -21.89 -9.98 -32.68
N GLY A 22 -22.10 -8.93 -33.50
CA GLY A 22 -21.32 -7.69 -33.41
C GLY A 22 -21.44 -7.00 -32.05
N ILE A 23 -22.65 -6.94 -31.48
CA ILE A 23 -22.89 -6.37 -30.14
C ILE A 23 -22.20 -7.21 -29.06
N ALA A 24 -22.31 -8.54 -29.12
CA ALA A 24 -21.66 -9.44 -28.17
C ALA A 24 -20.14 -9.32 -28.19
N LEU A 25 -19.54 -9.22 -29.39
CA LEU A 25 -18.10 -9.01 -29.55
C LEU A 25 -17.66 -7.62 -29.04
N ALA A 26 -18.47 -6.57 -29.24
CA ALA A 26 -18.19 -5.24 -28.70
C ALA A 26 -18.18 -5.23 -27.16
N LEU A 27 -19.13 -5.95 -26.53
CA LEU A 27 -19.13 -6.18 -25.09
C LEU A 27 -17.89 -6.97 -24.63
N GLY A 28 -17.51 -8.02 -25.37
CA GLY A 28 -16.29 -8.78 -25.10
C GLY A 28 -15.03 -7.91 -25.16
N HIS A 29 -14.92 -7.03 -26.16
CA HIS A 29 -13.83 -6.08 -26.28
C HIS A 29 -13.79 -5.10 -25.09
N HIS A 30 -14.95 -4.59 -24.67
CA HIS A 30 -15.04 -3.73 -23.50
C HIS A 30 -14.58 -4.44 -22.22
N PHE A 31 -15.04 -5.67 -21.97
CA PHE A 31 -14.66 -6.42 -20.77
C PHE A 31 -13.18 -6.81 -20.76
N LEU A 32 -12.61 -7.18 -21.91
CA LEU A 32 -11.18 -7.45 -22.06
C LEU A 32 -10.36 -6.23 -21.64
N TYR A 33 -10.65 -5.05 -22.18
CA TYR A 33 -9.90 -3.85 -21.86
C TYR A 33 -10.16 -3.34 -20.44
N ASN A 34 -11.39 -3.46 -19.94
CA ASN A 34 -11.72 -3.09 -18.57
C ASN A 34 -11.00 -3.97 -17.54
N GLY A 35 -10.81 -5.25 -17.83
CA GLY A 35 -10.05 -6.17 -16.96
C GLY A 35 -8.54 -5.88 -16.90
N LEU A 36 -8.00 -5.13 -17.87
CA LEU A 36 -6.58 -4.76 -17.92
C LEU A 36 -6.28 -3.46 -17.15
N VAL A 37 -7.28 -2.63 -16.85
CA VAL A 37 -7.09 -1.30 -16.25
C VAL A 37 -6.36 -1.40 -14.91
N GLY A 38 -5.29 -0.61 -14.76
CA GLY A 38 -4.51 -0.53 -13.52
C GLY A 38 -3.56 -1.71 -13.29
N THR A 39 -3.57 -2.72 -14.17
CA THR A 39 -2.61 -3.83 -14.11
C THR A 39 -1.26 -3.39 -14.68
N PRO A 40 -0.14 -3.84 -14.08
CA PRO A 40 1.20 -3.51 -14.57
C PRO A 40 1.50 -4.23 -15.89
N VAL A 41 2.15 -3.49 -16.80
CA VAL A 41 2.65 -4.01 -18.07
C VAL A 41 3.92 -4.82 -17.78
N HIS A 42 3.77 -6.14 -17.72
CA HIS A 42 4.91 -7.05 -17.60
C HIS A 42 5.58 -7.23 -18.97
N ASP A 43 6.91 -7.08 -19.00
CA ASP A 43 7.76 -7.37 -20.17
C ASP A 43 7.99 -8.88 -20.39
N ASP A 44 7.27 -9.73 -19.65
CA ASP A 44 7.38 -11.18 -19.76
C ASP A 44 7.06 -11.63 -21.20
N THR A 45 8.09 -12.15 -21.87
CA THR A 45 7.99 -12.76 -23.19
C THR A 45 7.42 -14.16 -23.05
N ARG A 46 6.22 -14.40 -23.56
CA ARG A 46 5.65 -15.74 -23.65
C ARG A 46 5.97 -16.32 -25.01
N ASP A 47 6.56 -17.51 -25.05
CA ASP A 47 6.79 -18.23 -26.30
C ASP A 47 5.48 -18.86 -26.76
N ILE A 48 4.96 -18.37 -27.89
CA ILE A 48 3.78 -18.91 -28.55
C ILE A 48 4.20 -19.32 -29.95
N ALA A 49 4.19 -20.64 -30.21
CA ALA A 49 4.53 -21.23 -31.50
C ALA A 49 5.95 -20.86 -32.03
N GLY A 50 6.94 -20.73 -31.13
CA GLY A 50 8.33 -20.44 -31.47
C GLY A 50 8.64 -18.95 -31.64
N PHE A 51 7.67 -18.07 -31.36
CA PHE A 51 7.83 -16.62 -31.34
C PHE A 51 7.63 -16.10 -29.91
N GLY A 52 8.62 -15.36 -29.39
CA GLY A 52 8.50 -14.65 -28.13
C GLY A 52 7.59 -13.43 -28.29
N VAL A 53 6.37 -13.49 -27.76
CA VAL A 53 5.39 -12.40 -27.81
C VAL A 53 5.27 -11.78 -26.42
N SER A 54 5.37 -10.45 -26.34
CA SER A 54 5.15 -9.76 -25.06
C SER A 54 3.67 -9.76 -24.69
N SER A 55 3.37 -9.76 -23.39
CA SER A 55 1.99 -9.71 -22.91
C SER A 55 1.24 -8.47 -23.44
N GLN A 56 1.95 -7.36 -23.68
CA GLN A 56 1.41 -6.16 -24.31
C GLN A 56 1.00 -6.38 -25.77
N GLN A 57 1.86 -7.01 -26.57
CA GLN A 57 1.57 -7.30 -27.98
C GLN A 57 0.35 -8.20 -28.10
N LEU A 58 0.20 -9.19 -27.21
CA LEU A 58 -0.93 -10.10 -27.19
C LEU A 58 -2.26 -9.37 -26.89
N ASN A 59 -2.27 -8.47 -25.90
CA ASN A 59 -3.46 -7.70 -25.54
C ASN A 59 -3.90 -6.73 -26.67
N ILE A 60 -2.95 -6.07 -27.33
CA ILE A 60 -3.22 -5.21 -28.48
C ILE A 60 -3.73 -6.05 -29.66
N ALA A 61 -3.07 -7.18 -29.97
CA ALA A 61 -3.48 -8.08 -31.03
C ALA A 61 -4.91 -8.60 -30.82
N ALA A 62 -5.27 -9.00 -29.59
CA ALA A 62 -6.61 -9.43 -29.25
C ALA A 62 -7.67 -8.34 -29.52
N GLY A 63 -7.40 -7.09 -29.13
CA GLY A 63 -8.29 -5.96 -29.41
C GLY A 63 -8.43 -5.65 -30.91
N THR A 64 -7.33 -5.74 -31.67
CA THR A 64 -7.39 -5.57 -33.15
C THR A 64 -8.22 -6.67 -33.82
N ALA A 65 -8.08 -7.92 -33.38
CA ALA A 65 -8.84 -9.05 -33.89
C ALA A 65 -10.34 -8.90 -33.59
N LEU A 66 -10.70 -8.55 -32.36
CA LEU A 66 -12.09 -8.29 -31.96
C LEU A 66 -12.69 -7.15 -32.78
N SER A 67 -11.95 -6.05 -32.97
CA SER A 67 -12.40 -4.92 -33.77
C SER A 67 -12.67 -5.29 -35.24
N PHE A 68 -11.79 -6.10 -35.83
CA PHE A 68 -11.98 -6.62 -37.18
C PHE A 68 -13.22 -7.51 -37.29
N LEU A 69 -13.44 -8.42 -36.33
CA LEU A 69 -14.62 -9.29 -36.31
C LEU A 69 -15.92 -8.49 -36.19
N ILE A 70 -15.97 -7.48 -35.32
CA ILE A 70 -17.13 -6.59 -35.18
C ILE A 70 -17.43 -5.90 -36.52
N LYS A 71 -16.41 -5.37 -37.20
CA LYS A 71 -16.58 -4.78 -38.54
C LYS A 71 -17.22 -5.76 -39.51
N VAL A 72 -16.69 -6.98 -39.61
CA VAL A 72 -17.22 -8.01 -40.53
C VAL A 72 -18.68 -8.30 -40.24
N CYS A 73 -19.04 -8.48 -38.97
CA CYS A 73 -20.43 -8.72 -38.54
C CYS A 73 -21.37 -7.56 -38.90
N LEU A 74 -20.98 -6.32 -38.62
CA LEU A 74 -21.81 -5.14 -38.91
C LEU A 74 -21.96 -4.91 -40.42
N VAL A 75 -20.88 -5.00 -41.19
CA VAL A 75 -20.92 -4.86 -42.66
C VAL A 75 -21.81 -5.94 -43.28
N LEU A 76 -21.69 -7.20 -42.84
CA LEU A 76 -22.53 -8.29 -43.33
C LEU A 76 -24.02 -8.00 -43.10
N SER A 77 -24.38 -7.49 -41.92
CA SER A 77 -25.75 -7.13 -41.57
C SER A 77 -26.30 -6.02 -42.47
N VAL A 78 -25.53 -4.93 -42.67
CA VAL A 78 -25.91 -3.81 -43.53
C VAL A 78 -26.03 -4.23 -44.99
N THR A 79 -25.09 -5.03 -45.52
CA THR A 79 -25.11 -5.51 -46.91
C THR A 79 -26.36 -6.34 -47.21
N ILE A 80 -26.78 -7.20 -46.27
CA ILE A 80 -28.02 -7.98 -46.44
C ILE A 80 -29.22 -7.04 -46.45
N ALA A 81 -29.29 -6.07 -45.53
CA ALA A 81 -30.36 -5.08 -45.48
C ALA A 81 -30.43 -4.21 -46.75
N TYR A 82 -29.26 -3.78 -47.26
CA TYR A 82 -29.10 -3.05 -48.50
C TYR A 82 -29.68 -3.84 -49.68
N THR A 83 -29.34 -5.13 -49.77
CA THR A 83 -29.86 -6.02 -50.81
C THR A 83 -31.39 -6.08 -50.79
N GLN A 84 -32.02 -6.18 -49.61
CA GLN A 84 -33.49 -6.20 -49.52
C GLN A 84 -34.12 -4.87 -49.95
N ALA A 85 -33.50 -3.76 -49.57
CA ALA A 85 -33.95 -2.43 -49.96
C ALA A 85 -33.77 -2.18 -51.46
N PHE A 86 -32.67 -2.65 -52.06
CA PHE A 86 -32.38 -2.57 -53.50
C PHE A 86 -33.46 -3.26 -54.32
N TRP A 87 -33.75 -4.54 -54.04
CA TRP A 87 -34.76 -5.31 -54.78
C TRP A 87 -36.16 -4.72 -54.63
N LYS A 88 -36.50 -4.19 -53.46
CA LYS A 88 -37.79 -3.50 -53.25
C LYS A 88 -37.88 -2.18 -54.01
N ALA A 89 -36.76 -1.45 -54.15
CA ALA A 89 -36.71 -0.17 -54.84
C ALA A 89 -36.90 -0.34 -56.36
N ILE A 90 -36.17 -1.28 -56.98
CA ILE A 90 -36.27 -1.55 -58.42
C ILE A 90 -37.56 -2.28 -58.79
N GLY A 91 -38.14 -3.06 -57.88
CA GLY A 91 -39.38 -3.80 -58.14
C GLY A 91 -40.66 -2.96 -58.06
N LYS A 92 -40.63 -1.80 -57.40
CA LYS A 92 -41.81 -0.91 -57.25
C LYS A 92 -41.97 0.11 -58.38
N SER A 93 -40.88 0.43 -59.07
CA SER A 93 -40.83 1.56 -60.00
C SER A 93 -40.17 1.12 -61.30
N GLU A 94 -40.58 1.74 -62.39
CA GLU A 94 -39.85 1.62 -63.65
C GLU A 94 -38.54 2.41 -63.54
N THR A 95 -37.40 1.73 -63.72
CA THR A 95 -36.07 2.29 -63.42
C THR A 95 -35.12 2.17 -64.59
N ARG A 96 -34.26 3.18 -64.81
CA ARG A 96 -33.26 3.17 -65.89
C ARG A 96 -32.12 2.20 -65.57
N ILE A 97 -31.62 1.47 -66.57
CA ILE A 97 -30.52 0.50 -66.43
C ILE A 97 -29.30 1.16 -65.77
N HIS A 98 -28.89 2.34 -66.24
CA HIS A 98 -27.78 3.07 -65.64
C HIS A 98 -27.98 3.40 -64.14
N THR A 99 -29.22 3.63 -63.70
CA THR A 99 -29.49 3.89 -62.27
C THR A 99 -29.37 2.61 -61.45
N ILE A 100 -29.79 1.47 -62.01
CA ILE A 100 -29.62 0.15 -61.41
C ILE A 100 -28.12 -0.17 -61.28
N ASP A 101 -27.33 0.03 -62.34
CA ASP A 101 -25.87 -0.20 -62.33
C ASP A 101 -25.17 0.63 -61.24
N VAL A 102 -25.57 1.90 -61.09
CA VAL A 102 -25.01 2.79 -60.06
C VAL A 102 -25.38 2.32 -58.65
N MET A 103 -26.60 1.83 -58.44
CA MET A 103 -27.05 1.28 -57.16
C MET A 103 -26.40 -0.08 -56.86
N ASP A 104 -26.22 -0.95 -57.85
CA ASP A 104 -25.55 -2.24 -57.69
C ASP A 104 -24.06 -2.05 -57.34
N SER A 105 -23.38 -1.18 -58.09
CA SER A 105 -21.96 -0.87 -57.89
C SER A 105 -21.66 -0.04 -56.63
N ALA A 106 -22.66 0.49 -55.92
CA ALA A 106 -22.47 1.44 -54.82
C ALA A 106 -21.74 0.84 -53.60
N LEU A 107 -21.90 -0.46 -53.36
CA LEU A 107 -21.21 -1.14 -52.25
C LEU A 107 -19.71 -1.35 -52.54
N GLU A 108 -19.32 -1.43 -53.82
CA GLU A 108 -17.95 -1.70 -54.25
C GLU A 108 -17.21 -0.42 -54.67
N ASN A 109 -17.95 0.60 -55.12
CA ASN A 109 -17.39 1.83 -55.66
C ASN A 109 -17.99 3.07 -55.00
N ILE A 110 -17.22 3.68 -54.08
CA ILE A 110 -17.62 4.88 -53.33
C ILE A 110 -17.92 6.10 -54.23
N TRP A 111 -17.34 6.18 -55.43
CA TRP A 111 -17.57 7.30 -56.35
C TRP A 111 -19.01 7.35 -56.87
N MET A 112 -19.74 6.23 -56.77
CA MET A 112 -21.15 6.15 -57.14
C MET A 112 -22.05 7.06 -56.28
N PHE A 113 -21.66 7.33 -55.02
CA PHE A 113 -22.40 8.22 -54.13
C PHE A 113 -22.32 9.71 -54.53
N LEU A 114 -21.36 10.11 -55.38
CA LEU A 114 -21.24 11.49 -55.87
C LEU A 114 -22.33 11.85 -56.90
N LYS A 115 -23.09 10.88 -57.40
CA LYS A 115 -24.19 11.10 -58.35
C LYS A 115 -25.44 11.64 -57.63
N MET A 116 -25.42 12.93 -57.30
CA MET A 116 -26.44 13.63 -56.49
C MET A 116 -27.89 13.47 -57.00
N HIS A 117 -28.10 13.27 -58.30
CA HIS A 117 -29.45 13.07 -58.85
C HIS A 117 -30.16 11.82 -58.30
N ILE A 118 -29.41 10.79 -57.91
CA ILE A 118 -29.96 9.52 -57.41
C ILE A 118 -30.39 9.63 -55.93
N TRP A 119 -29.75 10.52 -55.16
CA TRP A 119 -30.12 10.81 -53.76
C TRP A 119 -31.56 11.30 -53.61
N TRP A 120 -32.08 12.04 -54.58
CA TRP A 120 -33.47 12.51 -54.58
C TRP A 120 -34.48 11.38 -54.79
N HIS A 121 -34.10 10.31 -55.47
CA HIS A 121 -35.01 9.21 -55.81
C HIS A 121 -34.90 8.02 -54.85
N TYR A 122 -33.69 7.72 -54.37
CA TYR A 122 -33.41 6.58 -53.50
C TYR A 122 -32.54 6.96 -52.28
N PRO A 123 -32.96 7.95 -51.46
CA PRO A 123 -32.16 8.43 -50.34
C PRO A 123 -31.86 7.33 -49.32
N LEU A 124 -32.87 6.51 -49.01
CA LEU A 124 -32.75 5.44 -48.03
C LEU A 124 -31.70 4.40 -48.46
N LEU A 125 -31.72 3.97 -49.72
CA LEU A 125 -30.76 2.96 -50.20
C LEU A 125 -29.33 3.50 -50.17
N LEU A 126 -29.13 4.74 -50.62
CA LEU A 126 -27.80 5.35 -50.62
C LEU A 126 -27.27 5.63 -49.21
N THR A 127 -28.14 5.97 -48.24
CA THR A 127 -27.73 6.07 -46.83
C THR A 127 -27.27 4.74 -46.23
N LEU A 128 -27.94 3.63 -46.61
CA LEU A 128 -27.50 2.28 -46.22
C LEU A 128 -26.16 1.92 -46.86
N GLY A 129 -26.00 2.18 -48.16
CA GLY A 129 -24.74 1.94 -48.87
C GLY A 129 -23.58 2.76 -48.29
N LEU A 130 -23.81 4.04 -47.99
CA LEU A 130 -22.81 4.93 -47.40
C LEU A 130 -22.37 4.46 -45.99
N SER A 131 -23.29 3.87 -45.22
CA SER A 131 -22.95 3.34 -43.90
C SER A 131 -21.91 2.20 -43.93
N VAL A 132 -21.91 1.37 -44.98
CA VAL A 132 -20.91 0.31 -45.19
C VAL A 132 -19.49 0.88 -45.26
N TRP A 133 -19.33 2.07 -45.84
CA TRP A 133 -18.05 2.76 -45.97
C TRP A 133 -17.59 3.45 -44.68
N PHE A 134 -18.50 3.79 -43.75
CA PHE A 134 -18.18 4.42 -42.48
C PHE A 134 -17.88 3.44 -41.34
N ILE A 135 -18.46 2.22 -41.37
CA ILE A 135 -18.20 1.17 -40.36
C ILE A 135 -16.69 0.88 -40.16
N PRO A 136 -15.84 0.80 -41.21
CA PRO A 136 -14.40 0.62 -41.05
C PRO A 136 -13.72 1.65 -40.15
N ILE A 137 -14.18 2.90 -40.11
CA ILE A 137 -13.58 3.95 -39.28
C ILE A 137 -13.70 3.59 -37.79
N ALA A 138 -14.87 3.11 -37.36
CA ALA A 138 -15.07 2.66 -35.98
C ALA A 138 -14.10 1.51 -35.61
N SER A 139 -13.78 0.63 -36.55
CA SER A 139 -12.84 -0.48 -36.31
C SER A 139 -11.38 -0.06 -36.21
N THR A 140 -11.01 1.10 -36.79
CA THR A 140 -9.63 1.61 -36.72
C THR A 140 -9.33 2.34 -35.42
N ILE A 141 -10.32 3.02 -34.84
CA ILE A 141 -10.14 3.83 -33.62
C ILE A 141 -10.14 2.94 -32.36
N THR A 142 -10.92 1.86 -32.39
CA THR A 142 -11.22 1.04 -31.22
C THR A 142 -10.02 0.30 -30.60
N PRO A 143 -9.05 -0.24 -31.37
CA PRO A 143 -7.85 -0.84 -30.77
C PRO A 143 -6.95 0.19 -30.07
N ALA A 144 -7.01 1.47 -30.48
CA ALA A 144 -6.23 2.55 -29.88
C ALA A 144 -6.82 3.07 -28.54
N THR A 145 -7.94 2.49 -28.08
CA THR A 145 -8.58 2.89 -26.82
C THR A 145 -7.87 2.34 -25.58
N LEU A 146 -6.94 1.39 -25.76
CA LEU A 146 -6.02 0.91 -24.74
C LEU A 146 -4.67 1.63 -24.88
N SER A 147 -4.21 2.25 -23.80
CA SER A 147 -2.97 3.00 -23.73
C SER A 147 -2.15 2.58 -22.52
N VAL A 148 -0.86 2.96 -22.50
CA VAL A 148 0.04 2.72 -21.37
C VAL A 148 0.39 4.06 -20.76
N VAL A 149 0.18 4.18 -19.44
CA VAL A 149 0.49 5.40 -18.67
C VAL A 149 1.35 5.04 -17.47
N ILE A 150 2.16 5.99 -17.00
CA ILE A 150 2.95 5.83 -15.78
C ILE A 150 2.05 6.20 -14.59
N ALA A 151 1.69 5.22 -13.77
CA ALA A 151 0.91 5.43 -12.55
C ALA A 151 1.25 4.38 -11.48
N ALA A 152 0.72 4.57 -10.28
CA ALA A 152 0.82 3.55 -9.24
C ALA A 152 -0.04 2.33 -9.63
N PRO A 153 0.50 1.10 -9.54
CA PRO A 153 -0.29 -0.11 -9.80
C PRO A 153 -1.45 -0.22 -8.81
N ASN A 154 -2.55 -0.82 -9.25
CA ASN A 154 -3.67 -1.16 -8.36
C ASN A 154 -4.00 -2.66 -8.47
N PRO A 155 -3.77 -3.47 -7.41
CA PRO A 155 -3.28 -3.09 -6.08
C PRO A 155 -1.80 -2.70 -6.04
N LEU A 156 -1.40 -1.96 -5.01
CA LEU A 156 0.01 -1.62 -4.78
C LEU A 156 0.85 -2.91 -4.59
N PRO A 157 2.10 -2.94 -5.09
CA PRO A 157 2.97 -4.09 -4.93
C PRO A 157 3.30 -4.32 -3.45
N MET A 158 3.05 -5.55 -3.00
CA MET A 158 3.35 -6.02 -1.66
C MET A 158 4.37 -7.15 -1.70
N ALA A 159 5.37 -7.11 -0.84
CA ALA A 159 6.31 -8.22 -0.66
C ALA A 159 6.47 -8.55 0.83
N ALA A 160 6.49 -9.84 1.14
CA ALA A 160 6.80 -10.33 2.47
C ALA A 160 8.33 -10.28 2.68
N LEU A 161 8.80 -9.28 3.43
CA LEU A 161 10.23 -9.05 3.66
C LEU A 161 10.57 -9.13 5.14
N GLN A 162 11.84 -9.45 5.40
CA GLN A 162 12.42 -9.34 6.73
C GLN A 162 12.81 -7.89 6.98
N VAL A 163 12.11 -7.25 7.90
CA VAL A 163 12.37 -5.87 8.34
C VAL A 163 13.12 -5.91 9.69
N PRO A 164 13.84 -4.84 10.08
CA PRO A 164 14.49 -4.77 11.37
C PRO A 164 13.55 -5.08 12.55
N GLN A 165 13.79 -6.20 13.24
CA GLN A 165 13.02 -6.59 14.44
C GLN A 165 13.94 -6.72 15.66
N LEU A 166 13.50 -6.16 16.79
CA LEU A 166 14.24 -6.24 18.04
C LEU A 166 14.21 -7.64 18.64
N ASP A 167 15.33 -8.01 19.25
CA ASP A 167 15.53 -9.32 19.87
C ASP A 167 15.65 -9.24 21.38
N PHE A 168 14.61 -8.73 22.06
CA PHE A 168 14.60 -8.59 23.52
C PHE A 168 14.72 -9.91 24.28
N LYS A 169 14.50 -11.05 23.62
CA LYS A 169 14.66 -12.39 24.21
C LYS A 169 16.09 -12.91 24.02
N SER A 170 17.07 -12.03 24.15
CA SER A 170 18.49 -12.33 23.96
C SER A 170 19.36 -11.60 24.97
N LEU A 171 20.65 -11.94 25.00
CA LEU A 171 21.65 -11.25 25.84
C LEU A 171 22.25 -10.01 25.16
N LYS A 172 21.81 -9.64 23.95
CA LYS A 172 22.39 -8.55 23.13
C LYS A 172 22.33 -7.17 23.79
N PHE A 173 21.34 -6.98 24.68
CA PHE A 173 21.07 -5.70 25.34
C PHE A 173 21.87 -5.50 26.62
N ILE A 174 22.42 -6.56 27.21
CA ILE A 174 23.10 -6.54 28.51
C ILE A 174 24.60 -6.82 28.36
N ASN A 175 25.37 -6.45 29.39
CA ASN A 175 26.72 -6.92 29.59
C ASN A 175 26.69 -8.01 30.67
N PRO A 176 26.70 -9.31 30.31
CA PRO A 176 26.59 -10.39 31.29
C PRO A 176 27.90 -10.55 32.07
N GLY A 177 27.82 -10.54 33.40
CA GLY A 177 28.92 -10.96 34.28
C GLY A 177 28.76 -12.44 34.63
N LEU A 178 29.78 -13.27 34.39
CA LEU A 178 29.75 -14.68 34.80
C LEU A 178 30.46 -14.85 36.14
N PHE A 179 29.81 -15.55 37.06
CA PHE A 179 30.36 -15.83 38.39
C PHE A 179 30.15 -17.30 38.75
N HIS A 180 31.15 -17.87 39.42
CA HIS A 180 31.19 -19.28 39.81
C HIS A 180 31.23 -19.40 41.33
N PHE A 181 30.30 -20.16 41.93
CA PHE A 181 30.25 -20.39 43.39
C PHE A 181 30.62 -21.84 43.72
N GLY A 182 31.71 -22.04 44.50
CA GLY A 182 32.08 -23.28 45.20
C GLY A 182 32.44 -24.49 44.31
N GLY A 183 33.72 -24.85 44.21
CA GLY A 183 34.38 -25.87 45.03
C GLY A 183 35.60 -26.40 44.23
N ARG A 184 36.49 -27.21 44.84
CA ARG A 184 37.76 -27.65 44.21
C ARG A 184 37.58 -28.14 42.75
N GLN A 185 38.62 -27.94 41.94
CA GLN A 185 38.77 -28.37 40.55
C GLN A 185 38.14 -29.77 40.32
N GLY A 186 36.90 -29.80 39.77
CA GLY A 186 36.14 -31.05 39.55
C GLY A 186 34.67 -31.03 39.98
N ASP A 187 34.23 -30.10 40.84
CA ASP A 187 32.82 -29.96 41.22
C ASP A 187 32.01 -29.12 40.22
N VAL A 188 30.77 -29.53 39.95
CA VAL A 188 29.83 -28.81 39.07
C VAL A 188 29.20 -27.67 39.84
N GLY A 189 29.89 -26.54 39.93
CA GLY A 189 29.29 -25.34 40.49
C GLY A 189 28.13 -24.86 39.61
N THR A 190 27.02 -24.43 40.23
CA THR A 190 26.01 -23.60 39.56
C THR A 190 26.68 -22.30 39.13
N GLN A 191 26.69 -21.97 37.83
CA GLN A 191 27.14 -20.65 37.40
C GLN A 191 25.97 -19.66 37.50
N MET A 192 26.29 -18.42 37.83
CA MET A 192 25.32 -17.34 37.90
C MET A 192 25.70 -16.28 36.88
N MET A 193 24.70 -15.80 36.15
CA MET A 193 24.81 -14.61 35.33
C MET A 193 24.37 -13.41 36.17
N LEU A 194 25.32 -12.55 36.50
CA LEU A 194 25.04 -11.25 37.08
C LEU A 194 24.75 -10.25 35.98
N TYR A 195 23.77 -9.40 36.24
CA TYR A 195 23.55 -8.21 35.44
C TYR A 195 24.66 -7.18 35.74
N ASN A 196 25.56 -6.96 34.78
CA ASN A 196 26.68 -6.00 34.92
C ASN A 196 26.45 -4.72 34.10
N GLY A 197 25.18 -4.32 33.96
CA GLY A 197 24.77 -3.14 33.21
C GLY A 197 24.39 -3.41 31.74
N PRO A 198 24.02 -2.34 31.00
CA PRO A 198 23.65 -2.42 29.59
C PRO A 198 24.85 -2.60 28.67
N SER A 199 24.62 -3.23 27.51
CA SER A 199 25.65 -3.36 26.48
C SER A 199 26.07 -2.00 25.91
N ILE A 200 27.30 -1.91 25.38
CA ILE A 200 27.86 -0.66 24.84
C ILE A 200 26.99 -0.11 23.68
N ILE A 201 26.40 -1.00 22.88
CA ILE A 201 25.52 -0.63 21.77
C ILE A 201 24.23 0.00 22.29
N THR A 202 23.59 -0.62 23.29
CA THR A 202 22.42 -0.05 23.99
C THR A 202 22.76 1.34 24.52
N GLN A 203 23.89 1.49 25.21
CA GLN A 203 24.34 2.78 25.76
C GLN A 203 24.54 3.86 24.70
N ARG A 204 25.16 3.52 23.57
CA ARG A 204 25.40 4.45 22.47
C ARG A 204 24.07 4.93 21.87
N ILE A 205 23.13 4.02 21.62
CA ILE A 205 21.82 4.36 21.05
C ILE A 205 21.06 5.27 22.02
N VAL A 206 20.97 4.90 23.30
CA VAL A 206 20.29 5.73 24.32
C VAL A 206 20.89 7.12 24.38
N LYS A 207 22.22 7.26 24.46
CA LYS A 207 22.91 8.57 24.50
C LYS A 207 22.61 9.41 23.26
N THR A 208 22.63 8.80 22.08
CA THR A 208 22.44 9.51 20.81
C THR A 208 20.99 9.96 20.65
N THR A 209 20.03 9.07 20.91
CA THR A 209 18.60 9.41 20.88
C THR A 209 18.24 10.42 21.97
N ALA A 210 18.81 10.31 23.16
CA ALA A 210 18.58 11.27 24.25
C ALA A 210 19.07 12.69 23.90
N ALA A 211 20.20 12.81 23.19
CA ALA A 211 20.71 14.09 22.73
C ALA A 211 19.86 14.69 21.60
N LEU A 212 19.44 13.86 20.62
CA LEU A 212 18.66 14.31 19.45
C LEU A 212 17.18 14.56 19.78
N GLY A 213 16.59 13.75 20.65
CA GLY A 213 15.17 13.75 20.95
C GLY A 213 14.28 13.10 19.87
N SER A 214 14.87 12.49 18.84
CA SER A 214 14.17 11.85 17.71
C SER A 214 14.65 10.42 17.47
N ILE A 215 13.83 9.61 16.80
CA ILE A 215 14.17 8.22 16.44
C ILE A 215 15.37 8.22 15.48
N LEU A 216 16.34 7.32 15.71
CA LEU A 216 17.50 7.15 14.83
C LEU A 216 17.09 6.52 13.50
N SER A 217 17.89 6.76 12.45
CA SER A 217 17.64 6.19 11.12
C SER A 217 17.68 4.66 11.18
N ILE A 218 16.60 4.03 10.73
CA ILE A 218 16.45 2.58 10.60
C ILE A 218 16.65 2.23 9.12
N PRO A 219 17.36 1.14 8.78
CA PRO A 219 17.54 0.72 7.40
C PRO A 219 16.20 0.54 6.68
N ALA A 220 16.01 1.26 5.58
CA ALA A 220 14.78 1.22 4.79
C ALA A 220 14.76 -0.01 3.86
N PRO A 221 13.62 -0.73 3.71
CA PRO A 221 13.51 -1.85 2.77
C PRO A 221 13.45 -1.40 1.30
N GLY A 222 13.23 -0.11 1.05
CA GLY A 222 13.26 0.51 -0.28
C GLY A 222 13.08 2.03 -0.19
N THR A 223 13.29 2.74 -1.31
CA THR A 223 13.25 4.21 -1.36
C THR A 223 11.89 4.80 -0.97
N ASN A 224 10.82 4.17 -1.45
CA ASN A 224 9.44 4.54 -1.17
C ASN A 224 8.67 3.28 -0.72
N ALA A 225 8.64 3.04 0.59
CA ALA A 225 8.06 1.84 1.16
C ALA A 225 7.37 2.15 2.47
N SER A 226 6.31 1.40 2.76
CA SER A 226 5.61 1.47 4.04
C SER A 226 5.31 0.08 4.58
N TYR A 227 5.45 -0.08 5.89
CA TYR A 227 5.06 -1.32 6.56
C TYR A 227 4.57 -1.03 7.97
N GLU A 228 3.69 -1.90 8.45
CA GLU A 228 3.17 -1.85 9.80
C GLU A 228 3.60 -3.11 10.54
N MET A 229 4.02 -2.95 11.79
CA MET A 229 4.37 -4.10 12.63
C MET A 229 4.05 -3.83 14.09
N SER A 230 3.88 -4.92 14.84
CA SER A 230 3.67 -4.88 16.28
C SER A 230 4.79 -5.61 16.99
N PHE A 231 5.35 -5.02 18.04
CA PHE A 231 6.45 -5.64 18.80
C PHE A 231 6.34 -5.33 20.30
N PRO A 232 6.73 -6.28 21.18
CA PRO A 232 6.82 -6.02 22.61
C PRO A 232 8.02 -5.11 22.90
N GLY A 233 7.88 -4.21 23.87
CA GLY A 233 8.99 -3.34 24.26
C GLY A 233 8.79 -2.68 25.63
N PRO A 234 9.88 -2.16 26.20
CA PRO A 234 9.81 -1.43 27.45
C PRO A 234 9.12 -0.08 27.23
N TYR A 235 8.24 0.27 28.16
CA TYR A 235 7.59 1.56 28.26
C TYR A 235 7.83 2.15 29.64
N LEU A 236 8.09 3.45 29.69
CA LEU A 236 8.24 4.19 30.93
C LEU A 236 6.91 4.88 31.21
N SER A 237 6.27 4.56 32.33
CA SER A 237 5.03 5.21 32.78
C SER A 237 5.36 6.20 33.88
N CYS A 238 5.17 7.50 33.63
CA CYS A 238 5.53 8.56 34.57
C CYS A 238 4.30 9.22 35.18
N GLU A 239 4.19 9.14 36.51
CA GLU A 239 3.08 9.71 37.28
C GLU A 239 3.63 10.63 38.38
N ASN A 240 2.76 11.46 38.97
CA ASN A 240 3.13 12.23 40.17
C ASN A 240 3.33 11.27 41.34
N MET A 241 4.30 11.59 42.22
CA MET A 241 4.50 10.82 43.45
C MET A 241 3.26 10.92 44.36
N ASN A 242 3.03 9.87 45.17
CA ASN A 242 2.00 9.92 46.20
C ASN A 242 2.31 11.01 47.24
N ASP A 243 1.30 11.77 47.68
CA ASP A 243 1.45 12.93 48.56
C ASP A 243 2.26 12.63 49.84
N THR A 244 2.02 11.46 50.46
CA THR A 244 2.72 11.04 51.68
C THR A 244 4.21 10.78 51.43
N PHE A 245 4.54 10.14 50.32
CA PHE A 245 5.91 9.85 49.92
C PHE A 245 6.63 11.12 49.47
N GLN A 246 5.95 11.98 48.70
CA GLN A 246 6.45 13.27 48.28
C GLN A 246 6.81 14.16 49.49
N LEU A 247 5.98 14.16 50.54
CA LEU A 247 6.25 14.89 51.77
C LEU A 247 7.54 14.42 52.46
N GLN A 248 7.77 13.10 52.50
CA GLN A 248 9.01 12.52 53.06
C GLN A 248 10.24 12.95 52.24
N VAL A 249 10.15 12.89 50.91
CA VAL A 249 11.22 13.34 50.00
C VAL A 249 11.54 14.81 50.24
N GLN A 250 10.53 15.68 50.29
CA GLN A 250 10.69 17.11 50.49
C GLN A 250 11.37 17.44 51.82
N LYS A 251 10.95 16.80 52.92
CA LYS A 251 11.59 16.96 54.24
C LYS A 251 13.07 16.56 54.22
N ASN A 252 13.39 15.43 53.59
CA ASN A 252 14.77 14.95 53.50
C ASN A 252 15.67 15.88 52.68
N ILE A 253 15.19 16.39 51.54
CA ILE A 253 15.94 17.35 50.73
C ILE A 253 16.26 18.61 51.54
N LEU A 254 15.30 19.11 52.33
CA LEU A 254 15.52 20.26 53.21
C LEU A 254 16.52 19.98 54.33
N LEU A 255 16.42 18.82 54.99
CA LEU A 255 17.35 18.43 56.06
C LEU A 255 18.79 18.39 55.55
N ASN A 256 19.02 17.89 54.34
CA ASN A 256 20.36 17.89 53.76
C ASN A 256 20.82 19.26 53.28
N TYR A 257 19.92 20.07 52.73
CA TYR A 257 20.24 21.46 52.42
C TYR A 257 20.74 22.20 53.67
N ALA A 258 20.02 22.01 54.78
CA ALA A 258 20.34 22.57 56.09
C ALA A 258 21.64 22.03 56.71
N ASN A 259 21.73 20.71 56.94
CA ASN A 259 22.81 20.11 57.72
C ASN A 259 23.99 19.65 56.86
N GLY A 260 23.74 19.24 55.62
CA GLY A 260 24.77 18.74 54.70
C GLY A 260 25.50 19.88 53.98
N SER A 261 24.76 20.79 53.36
CA SER A 261 25.35 21.93 52.61
C SER A 261 25.48 23.22 53.42
N LEU A 262 25.00 23.26 54.67
CA LEU A 262 24.96 24.47 55.51
C LEU A 262 24.28 25.65 54.80
N CYS A 263 23.17 25.39 54.11
CA CYS A 263 22.45 26.37 53.29
C CYS A 263 23.30 26.97 52.13
N GLN A 264 24.30 26.25 51.62
CA GLN A 264 25.16 26.75 50.55
C GLN A 264 24.80 26.21 49.16
N GLU A 265 24.23 25.01 49.04
CA GLU A 265 23.97 24.35 47.75
C GLU A 265 22.52 23.86 47.63
N TRP A 266 21.74 24.45 46.73
CA TRP A 266 20.36 24.01 46.46
C TRP A 266 20.27 23.03 45.30
N TYR A 267 19.43 22.00 45.39
CA TYR A 267 19.14 21.10 44.27
C TYR A 267 18.10 21.72 43.33
N ASN A 268 18.48 22.00 42.09
CA ASN A 268 17.53 22.37 41.04
C ASN A 268 16.91 21.13 40.37
N PHE A 269 17.70 20.07 40.30
CA PHE A 269 17.30 18.78 39.75
C PHE A 269 17.91 17.68 40.60
N LEU A 270 17.12 16.65 40.87
CA LEU A 270 17.56 15.44 41.54
C LEU A 270 16.81 14.23 40.96
N SER A 271 17.54 13.16 40.67
CA SER A 271 16.97 11.90 40.21
C SER A 271 17.72 10.72 40.84
N TRP A 272 16.98 9.69 41.22
CA TRP A 272 17.49 8.50 41.90
C TRP A 272 16.61 7.28 41.56
N THR A 273 17.12 6.10 41.86
CA THR A 273 16.41 4.82 41.67
C THR A 273 16.00 4.26 43.02
N SER A 274 14.97 3.40 43.07
CA SER A 274 14.66 2.68 44.31
C SER A 274 15.77 1.69 44.68
N TYR A 275 16.03 1.53 45.98
CA TYR A 275 16.96 0.53 46.52
C TYR A 275 16.25 -0.48 47.41
N SER A 276 16.50 -1.79 47.20
CA SER A 276 15.86 -2.87 47.97
C SER A 276 16.81 -3.72 48.84
N GLY A 277 18.07 -3.34 49.07
CA GLY A 277 19.02 -4.11 49.90
C GLY A 277 18.93 -3.90 51.42
N ASN A 278 19.35 -4.89 52.22
CA ASN A 278 19.44 -4.77 53.68
C ASN A 278 20.53 -3.76 54.08
N HIS A 279 20.20 -2.82 54.96
CA HIS A 279 21.08 -1.73 55.41
C HIS A 279 22.19 -2.14 56.40
N ASP A 280 22.39 -3.44 56.65
CA ASP A 280 23.25 -3.90 57.75
C ASP A 280 24.76 -3.76 57.53
N ASN A 281 25.23 -3.38 56.33
CA ASN A 281 26.66 -3.25 56.02
C ASN A 281 26.99 -1.85 55.48
N THR A 282 27.36 -0.95 56.39
CA THR A 282 27.68 0.46 56.16
C THR A 282 29.02 0.71 55.45
N ASP A 283 29.87 -0.32 55.26
CA ASP A 283 31.27 -0.11 54.87
C ASP A 283 31.55 -0.06 53.34
N ASN A 284 30.58 -0.33 52.46
CA ASN A 284 30.78 -0.33 51.00
C ASN A 284 29.64 0.32 50.18
N LEU A 285 28.82 1.17 50.81
CA LEU A 285 27.64 1.75 50.15
C LEU A 285 28.01 2.89 49.18
N PRO A 286 27.33 3.00 48.02
CA PRO A 286 27.44 4.15 47.14
C PRO A 286 27.07 5.43 47.91
N GLN A 287 27.92 6.45 47.81
CA GLN A 287 27.83 7.70 48.59
C GLN A 287 26.39 8.27 48.62
N PRO A 288 25.85 8.59 49.80
CA PRO A 288 24.54 9.21 49.92
C PRO A 288 24.59 10.65 49.35
N LEU A 289 24.03 10.83 48.15
CA LEU A 289 23.26 12.05 47.88
C LEU A 289 22.08 12.05 48.89
N PRO A 290 21.50 13.20 49.21
CA PRO A 290 21.22 13.79 50.53
C PRO A 290 20.54 12.96 51.65
N PHE A 291 20.30 11.68 51.45
CA PHE A 291 19.34 10.86 52.17
C PHE A 291 20.00 10.02 53.27
N ASP A 292 19.34 9.99 54.41
CA ASP A 292 19.54 9.00 55.48
C ASP A 292 19.30 7.58 54.93
N GLU A 293 19.94 6.57 55.50
CA GLU A 293 20.01 5.15 55.07
C GLU A 293 18.65 4.41 55.23
N THR A 294 17.53 5.06 54.92
CA THR A 294 16.21 4.45 54.95
C THR A 294 15.78 4.09 53.53
N LYS A 295 15.29 2.86 53.34
CA LYS A 295 14.61 2.52 52.08
C LYS A 295 13.41 3.46 51.94
N PRO A 296 13.20 4.13 50.79
CA PRO A 296 13.71 3.82 49.45
C PRO A 296 14.65 4.89 48.83
N PHE A 297 15.35 5.70 49.64
CA PHE A 297 16.01 6.92 49.16
C PHE A 297 17.47 6.77 48.72
N ALA A 298 18.02 5.55 48.70
CA ALA A 298 19.42 5.36 48.32
C ALA A 298 19.65 5.58 46.82
N ARG A 299 20.81 6.13 46.46
CA ARG A 299 21.23 6.31 45.07
C ARG A 299 22.06 5.11 44.61
N ASN A 300 21.62 4.43 43.57
CA ASN A 300 22.49 3.47 42.88
C ASN A 300 23.36 4.21 41.84
N ILE A 301 24.68 4.03 41.90
CA ILE A 301 25.63 4.62 40.94
C ILE A 301 25.82 3.60 39.83
N GLY A 302 24.94 3.64 38.82
CA GLY A 302 25.19 2.98 37.54
C GLY A 302 24.41 1.69 37.27
N THR A 303 23.51 1.25 38.16
CA THR A 303 22.53 0.19 37.83
C THR A 303 21.12 0.56 38.30
N LEU A 304 20.10 0.14 37.55
CA LEU A 304 18.69 0.41 37.83
C LEU A 304 17.99 -0.67 38.70
N GLY A 305 18.78 -1.46 39.41
CA GLY A 305 18.28 -2.62 40.17
C GLY A 305 18.64 -2.62 41.65
N PRO A 306 18.03 -3.53 42.42
CA PRO A 306 18.44 -3.79 43.80
C PRO A 306 19.89 -4.30 43.83
N LEU A 307 20.67 -3.90 44.83
CA LEU A 307 22.03 -4.43 45.11
C LEU A 307 22.00 -5.55 46.15
N SER A 308 20.88 -6.30 46.18
CA SER A 308 20.73 -7.42 47.09
C SER A 308 20.85 -8.71 46.29
N TRP A 309 21.85 -9.52 46.65
CA TRP A 309 22.11 -10.89 46.18
C TRP A 309 20.95 -11.87 46.40
N THR A 310 19.71 -11.41 46.44
CA THR A 310 18.50 -12.19 46.60
C THR A 310 18.12 -12.83 45.26
N PRO A 311 17.95 -14.16 45.22
CA PRO A 311 17.33 -14.86 44.10
C PRO A 311 15.96 -14.25 43.79
N VAL A 312 15.49 -14.39 42.55
CA VAL A 312 14.15 -13.96 42.15
C VAL A 312 13.11 -14.60 43.08
N THR A 313 12.45 -13.78 43.89
CA THR A 313 11.29 -14.17 44.70
C THR A 313 10.06 -13.43 44.20
N GLU A 314 8.86 -13.89 44.57
CA GLU A 314 7.58 -13.42 44.01
C GLU A 314 7.24 -11.95 44.32
N ASN A 315 7.97 -11.29 45.23
CA ASN A 315 7.75 -9.90 45.65
C ASN A 315 8.81 -8.94 45.09
N ASN A 316 8.97 -8.90 43.78
CA ASN A 316 9.96 -8.01 43.16
C ASN A 316 9.45 -6.56 43.06
N ASP A 317 10.25 -5.62 43.56
CA ASP A 317 10.03 -4.20 43.35
C ASP A 317 10.14 -3.84 41.85
N THR A 318 9.17 -3.05 41.38
CA THR A 318 9.13 -2.57 40.00
C THR A 318 10.29 -1.63 39.72
N ALA A 319 11.00 -1.80 38.60
CA ALA A 319 12.11 -0.92 38.24
C ALA A 319 11.60 0.53 38.12
N THR A 320 12.09 1.42 38.99
CA THR A 320 11.55 2.78 39.17
C THR A 320 12.65 3.82 39.22
N ILE A 321 12.50 4.91 38.45
CA ILE A 321 13.28 6.13 38.59
C ILE A 321 12.40 7.24 39.16
N TYR A 322 12.91 7.95 40.14
CA TYR A 322 12.30 9.14 40.72
C TYR A 322 12.97 10.40 40.17
N PHE A 323 12.18 11.46 40.00
CA PHE A 323 12.64 12.77 39.56
C PHE A 323 12.06 13.86 40.46
N ALA A 324 12.89 14.81 40.85
CA ALA A 324 12.51 16.02 41.56
C ALA A 324 13.12 17.23 40.84
N VAL A 325 12.25 18.11 40.33
CA VAL A 325 12.63 19.35 39.67
C VAL A 325 12.16 20.51 40.52
N MET A 326 13.09 21.37 40.94
CA MET A 326 12.87 22.34 42.01
C MET A 326 13.42 23.71 41.60
N PRO A 327 12.63 24.52 40.87
CA PRO A 327 13.11 25.77 40.29
C PRO A 327 13.41 26.88 41.30
N ARG A 328 12.83 26.80 42.50
CA ARG A 328 12.86 27.89 43.47
C ARG A 328 14.12 27.88 44.35
N MET A 329 15.21 28.46 43.83
CA MET A 329 16.24 29.21 44.60
C MET A 329 17.15 30.09 43.71
N LEU A 330 16.70 30.50 42.52
CA LEU A 330 17.50 31.35 41.63
C LEU A 330 17.55 32.85 41.98
N GLY A 331 16.90 33.30 43.06
CA GLY A 331 16.81 34.75 43.36
C GLY A 331 16.29 35.16 44.74
N SER A 332 16.50 34.38 45.81
CA SER A 332 16.18 34.85 47.16
C SER A 332 17.46 35.13 47.93
N ASP A 333 17.69 36.40 48.28
CA ASP A 333 18.67 36.82 49.29
C ASP A 333 18.44 36.04 50.58
N THR A 334 19.21 34.99 50.84
CA THR A 334 19.24 34.32 52.14
C THR A 334 20.64 34.45 52.72
N ALA A 335 21.00 35.68 53.11
CA ALA A 335 22.18 35.97 53.92
C ALA A 335 22.08 35.42 55.36
N ARG A 336 20.98 34.74 55.71
CA ARG A 336 20.81 33.99 56.96
C ARG A 336 20.09 32.70 56.62
N CYS A 337 20.46 31.60 57.25
CA CYS A 337 19.83 30.29 57.20
C CYS A 337 18.87 30.20 58.40
N PRO A 338 17.63 30.76 58.34
CA PRO A 338 16.73 30.84 59.48
C PRO A 338 15.75 29.65 59.49
N ALA A 339 15.87 28.75 58.50
CA ALA A 339 14.82 27.80 58.10
C ALA A 339 14.75 26.53 58.96
N LEU A 340 15.59 26.41 59.99
CA LEU A 340 15.67 25.20 60.82
C LEU A 340 14.92 25.29 62.15
N GLU A 341 14.47 26.47 62.59
CA GLU A 341 13.77 26.53 63.89
C GLU A 341 12.37 25.88 63.85
N ARG A 342 11.77 25.67 62.67
CA ARG A 342 10.48 24.93 62.51
C ARG A 342 10.37 24.24 61.14
N VAL A 343 11.03 23.10 60.98
CA VAL A 343 10.84 22.20 59.81
C VAL A 343 9.44 21.54 59.82
N ASP A 344 8.71 21.67 60.93
CA ASP A 344 7.38 21.06 61.14
C ASP A 344 6.19 21.86 60.59
N GLU A 345 6.40 23.11 60.14
CA GLU A 345 5.34 23.95 59.59
C GLU A 345 5.12 23.66 58.09
N TYR A 346 4.04 22.94 57.77
CA TYR A 346 3.57 22.63 56.40
C TYR A 346 3.62 23.84 55.43
N TYR A 347 3.40 25.05 55.94
CA TYR A 347 3.42 26.30 55.17
C TYR A 347 4.81 26.67 54.60
N ASN A 348 5.89 26.42 55.35
CA ASN A 348 7.26 26.73 54.92
C ASN A 348 7.71 25.75 53.82
N LEU A 349 7.32 24.48 53.95
CA LEU A 349 7.58 23.44 52.95
C LEU A 349 6.88 23.75 51.62
N PHE A 350 5.58 24.11 51.66
CA PHE A 350 4.80 24.47 50.49
C PHE A 350 5.41 25.65 49.72
N ASN A 351 5.89 26.66 50.44
CA ASN A 351 6.51 27.82 49.80
C ASN A 351 7.86 27.49 49.13
N MET A 352 8.70 26.67 49.76
CA MET A 352 10.00 26.29 49.20
C MET A 352 9.87 25.41 47.95
N PHE A 353 8.94 24.45 47.97
CA PHE A 353 8.70 23.56 46.82
C PHE A 353 7.62 24.07 45.86
N LYS A 354 7.26 25.35 45.93
CA LYS A 354 6.30 25.95 44.99
C LYS A 354 6.80 25.80 43.55
N ASN A 355 5.93 25.36 42.64
CA ASN A 355 6.24 25.05 41.24
C ASN A 355 7.29 23.94 41.07
N SER A 356 7.51 23.10 42.08
CA SER A 356 8.35 21.91 41.96
C SER A 356 7.55 20.72 41.46
N THR A 357 8.21 19.83 40.73
CA THR A 357 7.60 18.64 40.12
C THR A 357 8.29 17.40 40.65
N PHE A 358 7.50 16.47 41.19
CA PHE A 358 7.97 15.20 41.74
C PHE A 358 7.31 14.05 40.98
N LEU A 359 8.12 13.29 40.23
CA LEU A 359 7.64 12.22 39.36
C LEU A 359 8.18 10.87 39.79
N GLN A 360 7.33 9.86 39.72
CA GLN A 360 7.68 8.44 39.81
C GLN A 360 7.48 7.82 38.43
N CYS A 361 8.56 7.31 37.84
CA CYS A 361 8.54 6.66 36.53
C CYS A 361 8.83 5.16 36.67
N LYS A 362 7.83 4.32 36.38
CA LYS A 362 7.91 2.86 36.49
C LYS A 362 8.12 2.23 35.12
N LEU A 363 8.93 1.17 35.07
CA LEU A 363 9.09 0.35 33.88
C LEU A 363 7.91 -0.61 33.73
N SER A 364 7.29 -0.59 32.56
CA SER A 364 6.21 -1.51 32.19
C SER A 364 6.49 -2.16 30.84
N ASN A 365 6.00 -3.38 30.66
CA ASN A 365 5.97 -4.08 29.38
C ASN A 365 4.69 -3.66 28.64
N THR A 366 4.83 -3.25 27.38
CA THR A 366 3.71 -2.95 26.47
C THR A 366 3.99 -3.47 25.06
N THR A 367 2.94 -3.54 24.24
CA THR A 367 3.07 -3.84 22.80
C THR A 367 2.93 -2.56 22.00
N TYR A 368 3.97 -2.22 21.22
CA TYR A 368 3.97 -1.09 20.32
C TYR A 368 3.37 -1.50 18.97
N HIS A 369 2.47 -0.67 18.42
CA HIS A 369 2.03 -0.73 17.04
C HIS A 369 2.69 0.40 16.28
N ALA A 370 3.61 0.07 15.37
CA ALA A 370 4.44 1.04 14.67
C ALA A 370 4.16 1.01 13.17
N LYS A 371 3.94 2.20 12.60
CA LYS A 371 3.79 2.42 11.16
C LYS A 371 5.04 3.11 10.65
N PHE A 372 5.78 2.43 9.80
CA PHE A 372 7.02 2.92 9.22
C PHE A 372 6.75 3.37 7.79
N ASN A 373 7.05 4.63 7.50
CA ASN A 373 6.95 5.20 6.16
C ASN A 373 8.32 5.75 5.75
N PHE A 374 8.79 5.33 4.58
CA PHE A 374 10.01 5.81 3.96
C PHE A 374 9.63 6.51 2.65
N THR A 375 9.94 7.80 2.54
CA THR A 375 9.63 8.61 1.35
C THR A 375 10.85 9.42 0.95
N GLY A 376 11.40 9.19 -0.24
CA GLY A 376 12.55 9.95 -0.75
C GLY A 376 13.78 9.94 0.18
N GLY A 377 13.98 8.85 0.93
CA GLY A 377 15.05 8.74 1.93
C GLY A 377 14.75 9.35 3.30
N HIS A 378 13.59 9.98 3.49
CA HIS A 378 13.11 10.45 4.79
C HIS A 378 12.26 9.38 5.47
N GLN A 379 12.57 9.08 6.73
CA GLN A 379 11.85 8.13 7.58
C GLN A 379 10.87 8.88 8.50
N THR A 380 9.63 8.41 8.55
CA THR A 380 8.66 8.79 9.58
C THR A 380 8.14 7.52 10.24
N VAL A 381 8.16 7.49 11.57
CA VAL A 381 7.66 6.37 12.36
C VAL A 381 6.55 6.88 13.26
N ASP A 382 5.33 6.42 13.00
CA ASP A 382 4.17 6.74 13.81
C ASP A 382 3.89 5.57 14.75
N LEU A 383 3.83 5.86 16.05
CA LEU A 383 3.50 4.88 17.08
C LEU A 383 2.05 5.08 17.48
N GLU A 384 1.22 4.07 17.24
CA GLU A 384 -0.18 4.07 17.66
C GLU A 384 -0.27 3.69 19.14
N PHE A 385 -0.80 4.60 19.94
CA PHE A 385 -0.90 4.43 21.38
C PHE A 385 -2.11 3.56 21.73
N ARG A 386 -1.89 2.29 22.09
CA ARG A 386 -2.92 1.48 22.76
C ARG A 386 -2.97 1.87 24.24
N ASN A 387 -4.19 2.00 24.77
CA ASN A 387 -4.45 2.30 26.17
C ASN A 387 -3.54 1.47 27.09
N LEU A 388 -2.75 2.17 27.92
CA LEU A 388 -1.76 1.61 28.87
C LEU A 388 -2.37 0.76 30.00
N SER A 389 -3.69 0.55 29.98
CA SER A 389 -4.43 -0.25 30.97
C SER A 389 -3.97 -1.72 31.02
N ASP A 390 -3.39 -2.24 29.94
CA ASP A 390 -2.84 -3.61 29.85
C ASP A 390 -1.33 -3.69 30.16
N SER A 391 -0.68 -2.58 30.52
CA SER A 391 0.76 -2.57 30.76
C SER A 391 1.13 -3.31 32.05
N LYS A 392 2.06 -4.27 31.96
CA LYS A 392 2.50 -5.07 33.11
C LYS A 392 3.77 -4.49 33.70
N PRO A 393 3.87 -4.26 35.01
CA PRO A 393 5.09 -3.74 35.61
C PRO A 393 6.24 -4.74 35.43
N VAL A 394 7.45 -4.22 35.16
CA VAL A 394 8.66 -5.02 34.96
C VAL A 394 9.52 -4.94 36.22
N PRO A 395 9.84 -6.08 36.85
CA PRO A 395 10.68 -6.09 38.04
C PRO A 395 12.14 -5.83 37.69
N ALA A 396 12.91 -5.27 38.63
CA ALA A 396 14.36 -5.21 38.51
C ALA A 396 15.01 -6.52 39.03
N LEU A 397 15.94 -7.08 38.24
CA LEU A 397 16.64 -8.32 38.51
C LEU A 397 18.16 -8.07 38.61
N GLU A 398 18.81 -8.64 39.64
CA GLU A 398 20.28 -8.58 39.80
C GLU A 398 20.96 -9.86 39.30
N ILE A 399 20.40 -11.03 39.64
CA ILE A 399 20.97 -12.35 39.35
C ILE A 399 20.00 -13.17 38.51
N ALA A 400 20.52 -13.79 37.46
CA ALA A 400 19.87 -14.89 36.75
C ALA A 400 20.74 -16.16 36.87
N TYR A 401 20.12 -17.31 37.09
CA TYR A 401 20.85 -18.58 37.23
C TYR A 401 21.12 -19.20 35.86
N LEU A 402 22.37 -19.64 35.67
CA LEU A 402 22.77 -20.52 34.57
C LEU A 402 22.89 -21.96 35.10
N ASN A 403 21.87 -22.79 34.84
CA ASN A 403 21.89 -24.16 35.33
C ASN A 403 22.54 -25.07 34.28
N PHE A 404 23.66 -25.72 34.66
CA PHE A 404 24.33 -26.74 33.85
C PHE A 404 23.87 -28.13 34.24
N GLY A 405 23.66 -28.98 33.24
CA GLY A 405 23.26 -30.37 33.40
C GLY A 405 24.42 -31.36 33.27
N LYS A 406 24.58 -32.32 34.20
CA LYS A 406 25.19 -33.63 33.98
C LYS A 406 24.17 -34.66 33.50
N HIS A 407 24.57 -35.46 32.51
CA HIS A 407 24.00 -36.78 32.27
C HIS A 407 25.11 -37.83 32.39
N GLN A 408 24.74 -39.06 32.71
CA GLN A 408 25.67 -40.18 32.69
C GLN A 408 25.70 -40.72 31.26
N ASP A 409 26.87 -40.76 30.62
CA ASP A 409 26.99 -41.41 29.32
C ASP A 409 26.76 -42.94 29.44
N ASN A 410 26.65 -43.61 28.29
CA ASN A 410 26.43 -45.05 28.24
C ASN A 410 27.55 -45.88 28.89
N GLU A 411 28.68 -45.25 29.25
CA GLU A 411 29.86 -45.85 29.86
C GLU A 411 29.96 -45.55 31.36
N GLY A 412 28.93 -44.91 31.93
CA GLY A 412 28.86 -44.62 33.36
C GLY A 412 29.64 -43.37 33.78
N LYS A 413 30.23 -42.65 32.84
CA LYS A 413 31.02 -41.45 33.09
C LYS A 413 30.11 -40.22 33.09
N MET A 414 30.31 -39.35 34.07
CA MET A 414 29.54 -38.12 34.20
C MET A 414 30.00 -37.12 33.14
N VAL A 415 29.18 -36.91 32.11
CA VAL A 415 29.42 -35.91 31.06
C VAL A 415 28.67 -34.64 31.44
N THR A 416 29.35 -33.49 31.34
CA THR A 416 28.71 -32.19 31.54
C THR A 416 28.15 -31.75 30.19
N ASP A 417 26.83 -31.82 30.03
CA ASP A 417 26.19 -31.21 28.87
C ASP A 417 26.17 -29.71 29.04
N HIS A 418 26.64 -29.01 27.99
CA HIS A 418 26.53 -27.56 27.88
C HIS A 418 25.08 -27.19 27.53
N CYS A 419 24.12 -27.47 28.43
CA CYS A 419 22.78 -26.89 28.35
C CYS A 419 22.83 -25.49 28.96
N GLU A 420 23.07 -24.46 28.14
CA GLU A 420 23.02 -23.06 28.57
C GLU A 420 21.56 -22.63 28.82
N THR A 421 21.09 -22.74 30.07
CA THR A 421 19.74 -22.31 30.48
C THR A 421 19.82 -21.01 31.28
N VAL A 422 18.97 -20.01 31.00
CA VAL A 422 18.83 -18.78 31.81
C VAL A 422 17.48 -18.81 32.53
N GLY A 423 17.45 -18.73 33.86
CA GLY A 423 16.21 -18.78 34.64
C GLY A 423 16.26 -18.09 35.99
N GLN A 424 15.08 -17.89 36.59
CA GLN A 424 14.88 -17.16 37.84
C GLN A 424 15.08 -18.00 39.11
N GLN A 425 15.05 -19.34 39.02
CA GLN A 425 15.15 -20.25 40.16
C GLN A 425 16.33 -21.23 40.05
N ARG A 426 16.90 -21.57 41.21
CA ARG A 426 17.90 -22.63 41.39
C ARG A 426 17.17 -23.99 41.39
N SER A 427 16.87 -24.55 40.22
CA SER A 427 16.20 -25.85 40.12
C SER A 427 17.20 -26.96 39.83
N SER A 428 17.10 -28.05 40.60
CA SER A 428 17.78 -29.31 40.33
C SER A 428 17.09 -29.95 39.12
N TYR A 429 17.76 -29.95 37.96
CA TYR A 429 17.65 -30.90 36.86
C TYR A 429 16.24 -31.40 36.47
N VAL A 430 15.82 -31.15 35.21
CA VAL A 430 15.21 -32.18 34.33
C VAL A 430 14.88 -31.67 32.92
N ASN A 431 14.72 -30.36 32.63
CA ASN A 431 14.46 -29.90 31.25
C ASN A 431 15.27 -28.65 30.87
N CYS A 432 16.04 -28.71 29.78
CA CYS A 432 16.76 -27.57 29.22
C CYS A 432 15.76 -26.57 28.58
N ALA A 433 15.25 -25.62 29.36
CA ALA A 433 14.35 -24.58 28.87
C ALA A 433 14.89 -23.18 29.22
N ILE A 434 15.19 -22.39 28.18
CA ILE A 434 15.55 -20.97 28.33
C ILE A 434 14.28 -20.21 28.74
N ASN A 435 14.28 -19.56 29.91
CA ASN A 435 13.16 -18.72 30.32
C ASN A 435 13.22 -17.39 29.55
N THR A 436 12.54 -17.33 28.41
CA THR A 436 12.51 -16.15 27.54
C THR A 436 12.00 -14.88 28.22
N THR A 437 11.12 -15.01 29.23
CA THR A 437 10.61 -13.88 30.02
C THR A 437 11.71 -13.24 30.87
N THR A 438 12.68 -14.03 31.34
CA THR A 438 13.83 -13.50 32.12
C THR A 438 14.75 -12.69 31.24
N LEU A 439 15.05 -13.18 30.03
CA LEU A 439 15.86 -12.46 29.03
C LEU A 439 15.19 -11.16 28.58
N GLU A 440 13.88 -11.19 28.37
CA GLU A 440 13.07 -10.01 28.04
C GLU A 440 13.11 -8.97 29.16
N THR A 441 12.92 -9.41 30.41
CA THR A 441 13.01 -8.54 31.60
C THR A 441 14.39 -7.88 31.73
N LEU A 442 15.47 -8.66 31.58
CA LEU A 442 16.83 -8.15 31.62
C LEU A 442 17.11 -7.15 30.50
N SER A 443 16.62 -7.41 29.29
CA SER A 443 16.78 -6.50 28.15
C SER A 443 16.03 -5.18 28.38
N PHE A 444 14.80 -5.23 28.89
CA PHE A 444 14.02 -4.05 29.25
C PHE A 444 14.68 -3.23 30.35
N GLN A 445 15.19 -3.92 31.39
CA GLN A 445 15.98 -3.30 32.44
C GLN A 445 17.24 -2.64 31.86
N ALA A 446 17.93 -3.25 30.90
CA ALA A 446 19.11 -2.66 30.26
C ALA A 446 18.81 -1.34 29.56
N VAL A 447 17.70 -1.27 28.82
CA VAL A 447 17.26 -0.03 28.15
C VAL A 447 16.96 1.04 29.18
N MET A 448 16.23 0.68 30.25
CA MET A 448 15.92 1.60 31.35
C MET A 448 17.19 2.05 32.06
N ASP A 449 18.11 1.14 32.36
CA ASP A 449 19.37 1.39 33.08
C ASP A 449 20.27 2.34 32.31
N SER A 450 20.41 2.09 31.01
CA SER A 450 21.12 3.00 30.14
C SER A 450 20.48 4.39 30.13
N PHE A 451 19.15 4.49 30.17
CA PHE A 451 18.45 5.77 30.24
C PHE A 451 18.64 6.45 31.60
N GLY A 452 18.54 5.69 32.69
CA GLY A 452 18.81 6.12 34.05
C GLY A 452 20.23 6.63 34.22
N SER A 453 21.24 5.99 33.61
CA SER A 453 22.65 6.42 33.66
C SER A 453 22.88 7.84 33.11
N LEU A 454 21.95 8.36 32.29
CA LEU A 454 21.99 9.74 31.79
C LEU A 454 21.34 10.73 32.76
N LEU A 455 20.37 10.29 33.55
CA LEU A 455 19.50 11.19 34.31
C LEU A 455 19.75 11.13 35.81
N VAL A 456 19.99 9.94 36.37
CA VAL A 456 20.20 9.68 37.79
C VAL A 456 21.38 10.50 38.31
N GLY A 457 21.13 11.36 39.28
CA GLY A 457 22.08 12.32 39.81
C GLY A 457 21.43 13.64 40.13
N GLY A 458 22.23 14.68 40.28
CA GLY A 458 21.71 15.98 40.67
C GLY A 458 22.42 17.14 40.01
N VAL A 459 21.69 18.23 39.84
CA VAL A 459 22.23 19.54 39.49
C VAL A 459 21.96 20.48 40.65
N ARG A 460 23.02 21.01 41.24
CA ARG A 460 22.96 21.96 42.36
C ARG A 460 23.46 23.32 41.94
N THR A 461 23.00 24.37 42.64
CA THR A 461 23.53 25.74 42.49
C THR A 461 23.99 26.26 43.84
N GLY A 462 25.21 26.80 43.88
CA GLY A 462 25.79 27.41 45.06
C GLY A 462 25.33 28.85 45.29
N ASN A 463 25.32 29.29 46.56
CA ASN A 463 24.89 30.62 46.99
C ASN A 463 26.00 31.70 47.01
N ASN A 464 27.28 31.33 46.87
CA ASN A 464 28.40 32.28 46.94
C ASN A 464 28.56 33.15 45.67
N ILE A 465 29.26 34.27 45.80
CA ILE A 465 29.62 35.21 44.72
C ILE A 465 30.19 34.41 43.53
N GLY A 466 29.39 34.28 42.47
CA GLY A 466 29.70 33.43 41.30
C GLY A 466 28.70 32.30 41.01
N LYS A 467 27.71 32.01 41.88
CA LYS A 467 26.58 31.08 41.64
C LYS A 467 26.97 29.84 40.82
N LYS A 468 27.97 29.09 41.29
CA LYS A 468 28.53 27.92 40.60
C LYS A 468 27.48 26.81 40.48
N THR A 469 27.23 26.34 39.27
CA THR A 469 26.45 25.12 39.03
C THR A 469 27.35 23.89 39.23
N ILE A 470 26.88 22.95 40.05
CA ILE A 470 27.57 21.70 40.36
C ILE A 470 26.72 20.56 39.80
N ILE A 471 27.32 19.73 38.95
CA ILE A 471 26.64 18.58 38.33
C ILE A 471 27.23 17.31 38.93
N THR A 472 26.38 16.48 39.52
CA THR A 472 26.80 15.26 40.22
C THR A 472 26.31 14.02 39.49
N SER A 473 27.17 13.49 38.63
CA SER A 473 26.99 12.20 37.94
C SER A 473 25.68 12.09 37.14
N THR A 474 25.26 13.17 36.49
CA THR A 474 24.11 13.21 35.55
C THR A 474 24.52 13.93 34.26
N ASN A 475 23.94 13.50 33.12
CA ASN A 475 24.12 14.09 31.80
C ASN A 475 22.83 14.79 31.29
N LEU A 476 21.87 15.09 32.17
CA LEU A 476 20.59 15.72 31.84
C LEU A 476 20.71 16.92 30.88
N LEU A 477 21.70 17.80 31.12
CA LEU A 477 21.88 19.04 30.34
C LEU A 477 22.22 18.79 28.86
N THR A 478 22.68 17.58 28.51
CA THR A 478 23.01 17.20 27.13
C THR A 478 21.84 16.55 26.39
N THR A 479 20.70 16.39 27.06
CA THR A 479 19.51 15.70 26.52
C THR A 479 18.48 16.69 25.99
N SER A 480 17.60 16.20 25.12
CA SER A 480 16.45 16.96 24.61
C SER A 480 15.42 17.32 25.69
N LEU A 481 15.53 16.74 26.90
CA LEU A 481 14.63 17.03 28.03
C LEU A 481 14.76 18.47 28.51
N MET A 482 15.89 19.14 28.26
CA MET A 482 16.09 20.56 28.58
C MET A 482 15.07 21.49 27.90
N SER A 483 14.35 21.01 26.88
CA SER A 483 13.27 21.73 26.22
C SER A 483 11.91 21.60 26.93
N SER A 484 11.78 20.78 27.99
CA SER A 484 10.50 20.64 28.71
C SER A 484 10.15 21.88 29.53
N ARG A 485 8.86 22.05 29.83
CA ARG A 485 8.35 23.18 30.61
C ARG A 485 9.02 23.30 31.99
N GLU A 486 9.21 22.18 32.67
CA GLU A 486 9.74 22.11 34.03
C GLU A 486 11.26 22.31 34.08
N LEU A 487 12.00 21.96 33.02
CA LEU A 487 13.47 22.13 32.96
C LEU A 487 13.90 23.41 32.23
N ALA A 488 12.97 24.16 31.65
CA ALA A 488 13.24 25.40 30.92
C ALA A 488 14.02 26.42 31.76
N PHE A 489 13.79 26.49 33.08
CA PHE A 489 14.55 27.39 33.96
C PHE A 489 16.05 27.03 34.07
N MET A 490 16.42 25.79 33.75
CA MET A 490 17.81 25.32 33.75
C MET A 490 18.51 25.58 32.40
N SER A 491 17.75 25.62 31.29
CA SER A 491 18.29 26.01 29.98
C SER A 491 18.55 27.51 29.91
N THR A 492 17.77 28.30 30.66
CA THR A 492 18.09 29.69 31.02
C THR A 492 19.24 29.75 32.02
N GLY A 493 20.35 29.10 31.67
CA GLY A 493 21.64 29.45 32.20
C GLY A 493 21.89 30.88 31.77
N ALA A 494 21.71 31.81 32.71
CA ALA A 494 22.86 32.01 33.57
C ALA A 494 22.67 32.98 34.73
N SER A 495 22.93 32.44 35.90
CA SER A 495 23.55 33.17 36.99
C SER A 495 24.89 33.85 36.62
N TRP A 496 25.54 33.51 35.51
CA TRP A 496 26.60 34.30 34.82
C TRP A 496 26.08 35.39 33.84
N ARG A 497 24.84 35.33 33.33
CA ARG A 497 24.23 36.35 32.44
C ARG A 497 23.83 37.59 33.22
N ASN A 498 23.30 37.42 34.44
CA ASN A 498 22.74 38.55 35.19
C ASN A 498 23.72 39.18 36.20
N ASN A 499 24.58 38.42 36.89
CA ASN A 499 25.40 39.02 37.96
C ASN A 499 26.86 39.30 37.58
N SER A 500 27.45 38.55 36.65
CA SER A 500 28.82 38.79 36.18
C SER A 500 28.92 39.58 34.88
N LEU A 501 27.81 39.84 34.19
CA LEU A 501 27.79 40.65 32.98
C LEU A 501 27.38 42.10 33.28
N ASP A 502 26.47 42.34 34.23
CA ASP A 502 26.12 43.71 34.68
C ASP A 502 27.31 44.52 35.25
N SER A 503 28.42 43.84 35.58
CA SER A 503 29.69 44.45 36.01
C SER A 503 30.71 44.68 34.87
N PHE A 504 30.43 44.25 33.64
CA PHE A 504 31.30 44.43 32.47
C PHE A 504 30.67 45.39 31.43
N PRO A 505 31.36 46.47 31.00
CA PRO A 505 30.80 47.48 30.08
C PRO A 505 30.50 47.04 28.63
N ALA A 506 30.31 45.75 28.33
CA ALA A 506 30.16 45.23 26.95
C ALA A 506 29.32 43.95 26.83
N THR A 507 28.36 43.75 27.73
CA THR A 507 27.45 42.60 27.79
C THR A 507 26.82 42.23 26.43
N ASP A 508 26.33 43.24 25.70
CA ASP A 508 25.66 43.06 24.40
C ASP A 508 26.57 42.55 23.28
N ARG A 509 27.90 42.70 23.40
CA ARG A 509 28.84 42.18 22.39
C ARG A 509 29.13 40.69 22.56
N PHE A 510 28.96 40.17 23.77
CA PHE A 510 29.21 38.76 24.07
C PHE A 510 27.95 37.90 23.91
N THR A 511 26.75 38.47 24.06
CA THR A 511 25.48 37.74 23.90
C THR A 511 25.32 37.13 22.50
N SER A 512 25.82 37.77 21.44
CA SER A 512 25.81 37.20 20.08
C SER A 512 26.85 36.11 19.83
N MET A 513 27.86 35.98 20.70
CA MET A 513 28.89 34.94 20.64
C MET A 513 28.52 33.70 21.47
N MET A 514 27.42 33.78 22.23
CA MET A 514 26.93 32.69 23.06
C MET A 514 25.93 31.80 22.28
N PRO A 515 25.86 30.50 22.58
CA PRO A 515 24.83 29.62 22.02
C PRO A 515 23.43 30.15 22.35
N LYS A 516 22.54 30.15 21.36
CA LYS A 516 21.12 30.48 21.57
C LYS A 516 20.46 29.42 22.46
N ASP A 517 19.56 29.85 23.33
CA ASP A 517 18.80 28.95 24.18
C ASP A 517 17.97 27.98 23.32
N PRO A 518 17.87 26.69 23.71
CA PRO A 518 17.04 25.74 22.98
C PRO A 518 15.57 26.19 23.02
N PRO A 519 14.81 25.99 21.93
CA PRO A 519 13.39 26.32 21.91
C PRO A 519 12.65 25.50 22.98
N ILE A 520 11.96 26.20 23.88
CA ILE A 520 11.13 25.58 24.92
C ILE A 520 9.89 24.98 24.25
N LYS A 521 9.68 23.68 24.45
CA LYS A 521 8.46 22.97 24.04
C LYS A 521 7.46 23.02 25.18
N ASP A 522 6.19 23.31 24.86
CA ASP A 522 5.12 23.32 25.86
C ASP A 522 4.63 21.90 26.21
N ILE A 523 5.56 21.03 26.60
CA ILE A 523 5.31 19.64 26.97
C ILE A 523 5.76 19.40 28.42
N SER A 524 4.97 18.66 29.19
CA SER A 524 5.34 18.30 30.56
C SER A 524 6.53 17.34 30.57
N LEU A 525 7.34 17.42 31.61
CA LEU A 525 8.52 16.58 31.78
C LEU A 525 8.13 15.10 31.83
N ALA A 526 7.03 14.76 32.49
CA ALA A 526 6.50 13.40 32.51
C ALA A 526 6.28 12.91 31.07
N ARG A 527 5.53 13.65 30.25
CA ARG A 527 5.24 13.23 28.88
C ARG A 527 6.49 13.21 27.99
N ASN A 528 7.42 14.15 28.19
CA ASN A 528 8.67 14.19 27.44
C ASN A 528 9.58 13.01 27.79
N LEU A 529 9.62 12.58 29.08
CA LEU A 529 10.35 11.38 29.51
C LEU A 529 9.76 10.13 28.85
N GLU A 530 8.43 9.98 28.83
CA GLU A 530 7.75 8.86 28.16
C GLU A 530 8.07 8.84 26.66
N GLN A 531 7.89 9.96 25.96
CA GLN A 531 8.15 10.07 24.52
C GLN A 531 9.63 9.84 24.18
N LEU A 532 10.55 10.37 24.98
CA LEU A 532 11.97 10.15 24.78
C LEU A 532 12.33 8.68 24.96
N PHE A 533 11.77 8.03 26.00
CA PHE A 533 11.97 6.61 26.24
C PHE A 533 11.39 5.75 25.11
N GLN A 534 10.22 6.10 24.59
CA GLN A 534 9.64 5.46 23.39
C GLN A 534 10.56 5.61 22.17
N ASN A 535 11.05 6.83 21.91
CA ASN A 535 11.99 7.08 20.81
C ASN A 535 13.27 6.25 20.96
N ILE A 536 13.77 6.09 22.19
CA ILE A 536 14.93 5.24 22.50
C ILE A 536 14.61 3.77 22.19
N THR A 537 13.47 3.26 22.66
CA THR A 537 13.03 1.88 22.41
C THR A 537 12.96 1.57 20.92
N VAL A 538 12.37 2.44 20.11
CA VAL A 538 12.30 2.27 18.64
C VAL A 538 13.69 2.43 18.00
N SER A 539 14.49 3.39 18.47
CA SER A 539 15.84 3.64 17.94
C SER A 539 16.77 2.44 18.10
N MET A 540 16.49 1.50 19.01
CA MET A 540 17.24 0.24 19.10
C MET A 540 17.21 -0.54 17.78
N MET A 541 16.18 -0.36 16.94
CA MET A 541 16.06 -1.01 15.63
C MET A 541 17.07 -0.47 14.62
N SER A 542 17.74 0.66 14.89
CA SER A 542 18.77 1.21 13.99
C SER A 542 20.04 0.36 13.93
N SER A 543 20.27 -0.52 14.92
CA SER A 543 21.49 -1.33 15.01
C SER A 543 21.22 -2.80 14.71
N GLU A 544 21.86 -3.32 13.66
CA GLU A 544 21.81 -4.73 13.25
C GLU A 544 22.21 -5.70 14.37
N ILE A 545 23.12 -5.31 15.27
CA ILE A 545 23.59 -6.14 16.39
C ILE A 545 22.46 -6.44 17.40
N LEU A 546 21.51 -5.52 17.58
CA LEU A 546 20.37 -5.68 18.49
C LEU A 546 19.15 -6.31 17.81
N GLN A 547 19.20 -6.42 16.49
CA GLN A 547 18.17 -7.05 15.69
C GLN A 547 18.30 -8.58 15.75
N ARG A 548 17.23 -9.26 15.39
CA ARG A 548 17.20 -10.73 15.25
C ARG A 548 18.04 -11.17 14.05
N SER A 549 18.88 -12.20 14.23
CA SER A 549 19.75 -12.67 13.15
C SER A 549 18.95 -13.39 12.07
N SER A 550 19.22 -13.08 10.79
CA SER A 550 18.59 -13.70 9.63
C SER A 550 19.25 -15.02 9.20
N THR A 551 20.37 -15.42 9.82
CA THR A 551 21.16 -16.60 9.41
C THR A 551 20.78 -17.90 10.11
N ASP A 552 19.99 -17.84 11.18
CA ASP A 552 19.59 -19.03 11.96
C ASP A 552 18.19 -19.48 11.58
N ASN A 553 18.07 -20.07 10.39
CA ASN A 553 16.85 -20.74 9.90
C ASN A 553 16.41 -21.92 10.80
N SER A 554 17.26 -22.30 11.75
CA SER A 554 17.07 -23.37 12.74
C SER A 554 16.80 -22.87 14.16
N SER A 555 16.73 -21.55 14.41
CA SER A 555 16.36 -21.03 15.73
C SER A 555 14.83 -20.97 15.86
N LEU A 556 14.30 -21.30 17.04
CA LEU A 556 12.89 -21.12 17.44
C LEU A 556 12.41 -19.66 17.37
N PHE A 557 13.27 -18.73 16.95
CA PHE A 557 13.10 -17.28 16.99
C PHE A 557 13.50 -16.62 15.67
N SER A 558 13.15 -17.21 14.51
CA SER A 558 13.30 -16.54 13.20
C SER A 558 12.34 -15.33 13.08
N PRO A 559 12.76 -14.18 12.50
CA PRO A 559 11.90 -13.01 12.42
C PRO A 559 10.72 -13.29 11.50
N SER A 560 9.52 -12.85 11.88
CA SER A 560 8.33 -13.04 11.04
C SER A 560 8.40 -12.10 9.83
N SER A 561 8.15 -12.62 8.63
CA SER A 561 8.05 -11.76 7.44
C SER A 561 6.88 -10.79 7.61
N VAL A 562 7.12 -9.51 7.31
CA VAL A 562 6.11 -8.45 7.35
C VAL A 562 5.76 -8.05 5.93
N ASN A 563 4.48 -7.78 5.68
CA ASN A 563 4.02 -7.29 4.38
C ASN A 563 4.44 -5.83 4.20
N VAL A 564 5.41 -5.61 3.32
CA VAL A 564 5.89 -4.28 2.93
C VAL A 564 5.16 -3.84 1.67
N THR A 565 4.61 -2.64 1.70
CA THR A 565 3.95 -1.97 0.57
C THR A 565 4.92 -1.02 -0.11
N PHE A 566 5.07 -1.11 -1.43
CA PHE A 566 5.98 -0.26 -2.20
C PHE A 566 5.21 0.79 -3.01
N HIS A 567 5.58 2.06 -2.85
CA HIS A 567 4.99 3.17 -3.60
C HIS A 567 5.86 3.48 -4.82
N THR A 568 5.82 2.59 -5.80
CA THR A 568 6.57 2.74 -7.07
C THR A 568 5.63 3.09 -8.22
N LEU A 569 6.12 3.91 -9.14
CA LEU A 569 5.43 4.21 -10.39
C LEU A 569 5.83 3.18 -11.44
N GLN A 570 4.85 2.59 -12.12
CA GLN A 570 5.08 1.60 -13.17
C GLN A 570 4.20 1.91 -14.38
N ASN A 571 4.54 1.31 -15.53
CA ASN A 571 3.70 1.36 -16.71
C ASN A 571 2.46 0.50 -16.45
N VAL A 572 1.27 1.12 -16.44
CA VAL A 572 -0.03 0.46 -16.25
C VAL A 572 -0.94 0.73 -17.44
N TYR A 573 -1.87 -0.18 -17.70
CA TYR A 573 -2.86 0.02 -18.76
C TYR A 573 -3.92 1.06 -18.34
N ALA A 574 -4.19 1.99 -19.24
CA ALA A 574 -5.29 2.94 -19.17
C ALA A 574 -6.23 2.74 -20.36
N TYR A 575 -7.53 2.64 -20.07
CA TYR A 575 -8.58 2.36 -21.05
C TYR A 575 -9.61 3.49 -21.11
N SER A 576 -9.91 3.95 -22.32
CA SER A 576 -10.96 4.95 -22.56
C SER A 576 -12.27 4.29 -23.01
N ALA A 577 -13.13 3.95 -22.04
CA ALA A 577 -14.44 3.35 -22.32
C ALA A 577 -15.33 4.25 -23.17
N LEU A 578 -15.26 5.57 -22.97
CA LEU A 578 -16.06 6.55 -23.72
C LEU A 578 -15.75 6.48 -25.22
N THR A 579 -14.47 6.43 -25.59
CA THR A 579 -14.04 6.42 -27.00
C THR A 579 -14.44 5.11 -27.68
N LEU A 580 -14.37 3.99 -26.97
CA LEU A 580 -14.80 2.68 -27.48
C LEU A 580 -16.31 2.63 -27.69
N TRP A 581 -17.10 3.11 -26.72
CA TRP A 581 -18.55 3.12 -26.84
C TRP A 581 -19.09 4.15 -27.82
N LEU A 582 -18.42 5.29 -27.98
CA LEU A 582 -18.81 6.30 -28.97
C LEU A 582 -18.62 5.76 -30.40
N SER A 583 -17.47 5.13 -30.66
CA SER A 583 -17.15 4.58 -31.98
C SER A 583 -18.02 3.36 -32.34
N TYR A 584 -18.15 2.37 -31.45
CA TYR A 584 -19.04 1.23 -31.69
C TYR A 584 -20.52 1.61 -31.60
N GLY A 585 -20.91 2.48 -30.69
CA GLY A 585 -22.30 2.90 -30.50
C GLY A 585 -22.88 3.56 -31.75
N ILE A 586 -22.12 4.44 -32.40
CA ILE A 586 -22.53 5.05 -33.68
C ILE A 586 -22.68 3.97 -34.77
N ALA A 587 -21.71 3.07 -34.91
CA ALA A 587 -21.75 2.01 -35.92
C ALA A 587 -22.92 1.03 -35.70
N ILE A 588 -23.17 0.63 -34.44
CA ILE A 588 -24.28 -0.25 -34.06
C ILE A 588 -25.63 0.45 -34.29
N LEU A 589 -25.76 1.73 -33.96
CA LEU A 589 -26.99 2.50 -34.17
C LEU A 589 -27.35 2.55 -35.66
N VAL A 590 -26.38 2.92 -36.51
CA VAL A 590 -26.59 2.99 -37.96
C VAL A 590 -26.90 1.60 -38.53
N THR A 591 -26.21 0.55 -38.06
CA THR A 591 -26.50 -0.84 -38.47
C THR A 591 -27.89 -1.29 -38.00
N THR A 592 -28.32 -0.91 -36.80
CA THR A 592 -29.65 -1.23 -36.28
C THR A 592 -30.73 -0.57 -37.13
N PHE A 593 -30.54 0.70 -37.52
CA PHE A 593 -31.43 1.37 -38.47
C PHE A 593 -31.48 0.63 -39.82
N ALA A 594 -30.33 0.19 -40.35
CA ALA A 594 -30.26 -0.60 -41.57
C ALA A 594 -31.06 -1.91 -41.46
N VAL A 595 -30.87 -2.66 -40.37
CA VAL A 595 -31.58 -3.92 -40.11
C VAL A 595 -33.09 -3.70 -40.00
N LEU A 596 -33.54 -2.64 -39.32
CA LEU A 596 -34.97 -2.31 -39.23
C LEU A 596 -35.58 -2.04 -40.61
N VAL A 597 -34.86 -1.31 -41.46
CA VAL A 597 -35.31 -1.04 -42.83
C VAL A 597 -35.30 -2.32 -43.67
N GLY A 598 -34.23 -3.12 -43.60
CA GLY A 598 -34.13 -4.40 -44.29
C GLY A 598 -35.26 -5.35 -43.89
N MET A 599 -35.54 -5.46 -42.58
CA MET A 599 -36.64 -6.26 -42.04
C MET A 599 -37.99 -5.73 -42.51
N GLY A 600 -38.20 -4.41 -42.49
CA GLY A 600 -39.41 -3.79 -43.04
C GLY A 600 -39.58 -4.02 -44.55
N CYS A 601 -38.49 -4.17 -45.31
CA CYS A 601 -38.53 -4.56 -46.71
C CYS A 601 -39.03 -6.00 -46.87
N ILE A 602 -38.43 -6.95 -46.14
CA ILE A 602 -38.80 -8.38 -46.16
C ILE A 602 -40.27 -8.58 -45.74
N LEU A 603 -40.72 -7.94 -44.66
CA LEU A 603 -42.10 -8.08 -44.17
C LEU A 603 -43.12 -7.52 -45.16
N SER A 604 -42.79 -6.40 -45.83
CA SER A 604 -43.70 -5.78 -46.81
C SER A 604 -43.80 -6.54 -48.13
N SER A 605 -42.75 -7.28 -48.51
CA SER A 605 -42.70 -8.04 -49.76
C SER A 605 -43.07 -9.51 -49.58
N GLY A 606 -42.99 -10.05 -48.37
CA GLY A 606 -43.18 -11.48 -48.11
C GLY A 606 -42.11 -12.36 -48.75
N ALA A 607 -40.96 -11.80 -49.14
CA ALA A 607 -39.86 -12.49 -49.79
C ALA A 607 -38.50 -11.92 -49.35
N ALA A 608 -37.47 -12.76 -49.38
CA ALA A 608 -36.09 -12.38 -49.17
C ALA A 608 -35.30 -12.58 -50.47
N TRP A 609 -34.48 -11.61 -50.83
CA TRP A 609 -33.69 -11.62 -52.06
C TRP A 609 -32.20 -11.77 -51.79
N SER A 610 -31.46 -12.28 -52.78
CA SER A 610 -30.00 -12.32 -52.80
C SER A 610 -29.48 -11.63 -54.07
N MET A 611 -28.21 -11.23 -54.06
CA MET A 611 -27.51 -10.72 -55.24
C MET A 611 -26.86 -11.84 -56.07
N ASP A 612 -27.25 -13.10 -55.85
CA ASP A 612 -26.70 -14.22 -56.61
C ASP A 612 -27.09 -14.11 -58.09
N PHE A 613 -26.19 -14.55 -58.97
CA PHE A 613 -26.45 -14.63 -60.41
C PHE A 613 -27.78 -15.34 -60.72
N SER A 614 -28.12 -16.39 -59.96
CA SER A 614 -29.38 -17.11 -60.13
C SER A 614 -30.64 -16.26 -59.85
N THR A 615 -30.56 -15.31 -58.93
CA THR A 615 -31.65 -14.38 -58.62
C THR A 615 -31.77 -13.31 -59.70
N ILE A 616 -30.64 -12.78 -60.18
CA ILE A 616 -30.59 -11.84 -61.30
C ILE A 616 -31.17 -12.49 -62.56
N LEU A 617 -30.72 -13.70 -62.93
CA LEU A 617 -31.20 -14.42 -64.12
C LEU A 617 -32.72 -14.67 -64.09
N ARG A 618 -33.28 -15.02 -62.92
CA ARG A 618 -34.72 -15.28 -62.76
C ARG A 618 -35.55 -14.00 -62.87
N THR A 619 -35.04 -12.90 -62.33
CA THR A 619 -35.76 -11.63 -62.30
C THR A 619 -35.69 -10.89 -63.62
N THR A 620 -34.57 -10.98 -64.35
CA THR A 620 -34.41 -10.35 -65.67
C THR A 620 -35.16 -11.08 -66.78
N ARG A 621 -35.37 -12.40 -66.68
CA ARG A 621 -36.13 -13.19 -67.68
C ARG A 621 -37.57 -12.72 -67.86
N ASP A 622 -38.21 -12.33 -66.77
CA ASP A 622 -39.61 -11.87 -66.76
C ASP A 622 -39.71 -10.33 -66.63
N ALA A 623 -38.63 -9.60 -66.90
CA ALA A 623 -38.62 -8.14 -66.85
C ALA A 623 -38.99 -7.55 -68.22
N ASP A 624 -39.86 -6.55 -68.20
CA ASP A 624 -40.24 -5.79 -69.39
C ASP A 624 -39.26 -4.63 -69.58
N MET A 625 -38.63 -4.54 -70.76
CA MET A 625 -37.63 -3.54 -71.10
C MET A 625 -38.17 -2.64 -72.21
N SER A 626 -38.01 -1.32 -72.05
CA SER A 626 -38.50 -0.34 -73.05
C SER A 626 -37.70 -0.28 -74.36
N ALA A 627 -36.53 -0.92 -74.41
CA ALA A 627 -35.68 -1.01 -75.59
C ALA A 627 -35.52 -2.46 -76.05
N HIS A 628 -35.46 -2.68 -77.37
CA HIS A 628 -35.19 -3.98 -77.95
C HIS A 628 -33.70 -4.31 -77.85
N LEU A 629 -33.36 -5.50 -77.36
CA LEU A 629 -31.99 -6.01 -77.35
C LEU A 629 -31.61 -6.44 -78.76
N ALA A 630 -30.61 -5.79 -79.36
CA ALA A 630 -30.07 -6.22 -80.65
C ALA A 630 -29.27 -7.53 -80.50
N GLU A 631 -29.11 -8.28 -81.59
CA GLU A 631 -28.29 -9.51 -81.58
C GLU A 631 -26.83 -9.21 -81.16
N ASP A 632 -26.33 -8.03 -81.53
CA ASP A 632 -24.99 -7.52 -81.15
C ASP A 632 -24.88 -7.13 -79.66
N ASP A 633 -25.98 -6.89 -78.95
CA ASP A 633 -25.98 -6.55 -77.52
C ASP A 633 -25.79 -7.80 -76.63
N GLY A 634 -25.87 -9.01 -77.20
CA GLY A 634 -25.79 -10.28 -76.48
C GLY A 634 -24.39 -10.66 -75.98
N ASP A 635 -23.35 -9.92 -76.35
CA ASP A 635 -21.96 -10.17 -75.96
C ASP A 635 -21.53 -9.51 -74.64
N GLY A 636 -22.35 -8.60 -74.10
CA GLY A 636 -22.17 -7.98 -72.78
C GLY A 636 -20.95 -7.06 -72.65
N ARG A 637 -20.44 -6.47 -73.75
CA ARG A 637 -19.24 -5.62 -73.70
C ARG A 637 -19.45 -4.29 -72.96
N ALA A 638 -18.43 -3.86 -72.22
CA ALA A 638 -18.34 -2.52 -71.66
C ALA A 638 -17.70 -1.53 -72.68
N PRO A 639 -18.11 -0.24 -72.72
CA PRO A 639 -19.14 0.39 -71.90
C PRO A 639 -20.57 0.10 -72.41
N LEU A 640 -21.55 0.18 -71.50
CA LEU A 640 -22.97 0.00 -71.82
C LEU A 640 -23.41 0.92 -72.99
N PRO A 641 -23.97 0.37 -74.08
CA PRO A 641 -24.45 1.17 -75.22
C PRO A 641 -25.43 2.26 -74.82
N LYS A 642 -25.40 3.41 -75.51
CA LYS A 642 -26.21 4.60 -75.15
C LYS A 642 -27.73 4.32 -75.19
N HIS A 643 -28.19 3.43 -76.07
CA HIS A 643 -29.61 3.06 -76.16
C HIS A 643 -30.06 2.23 -74.96
N LEU A 644 -29.23 1.30 -74.49
CA LEU A 644 -29.51 0.51 -73.28
C LEU A 644 -29.33 1.32 -71.99
N ARG A 645 -28.36 2.25 -71.96
CA ARG A 645 -28.11 3.11 -70.78
C ARG A 645 -29.36 3.87 -70.30
N ASN A 646 -30.16 4.36 -71.24
CA ASN A 646 -31.37 5.12 -70.97
C ASN A 646 -32.65 4.27 -70.96
N ALA A 647 -32.55 3.00 -71.34
CA ALA A 647 -33.66 2.07 -71.30
C ALA A 647 -34.13 1.88 -69.86
N THR A 648 -35.43 1.72 -69.69
CA THR A 648 -36.11 1.42 -68.43
C THR A 648 -36.47 -0.06 -68.35
N ILE A 649 -36.35 -0.61 -67.13
CA ILE A 649 -36.76 -1.97 -66.78
C ILE A 649 -37.91 -1.89 -65.79
N LYS A 650 -38.93 -2.72 -66.02
CA LYS A 650 -40.07 -2.92 -65.13
C LYS A 650 -40.30 -4.40 -64.88
N PHE A 651 -40.29 -4.81 -63.61
CA PHE A 651 -40.56 -6.19 -63.22
C PHE A 651 -42.08 -6.44 -63.15
N THR A 652 -42.60 -7.34 -63.99
CA THR A 652 -44.06 -7.57 -64.15
C THR A 652 -44.56 -8.90 -63.56
N SER A 653 -43.65 -9.78 -63.14
CA SER A 653 -43.94 -11.15 -62.65
C SER A 653 -43.64 -11.33 -61.15
N GLY A 654 -44.23 -12.37 -60.55
CA GLY A 654 -43.99 -12.77 -59.16
C GLY A 654 -44.48 -11.78 -58.10
N VAL A 655 -43.68 -11.56 -57.05
CA VAL A 655 -44.00 -10.68 -55.91
C VAL A 655 -44.16 -9.20 -56.31
N PHE A 656 -43.72 -8.83 -57.52
CA PHE A 656 -43.80 -7.48 -58.06
C PHE A 656 -45.07 -7.22 -58.91
N ALA A 657 -45.89 -8.25 -59.19
CA ALA A 657 -47.12 -8.10 -59.96
C ALA A 657 -48.23 -7.38 -59.14
N LYS A 658 -48.84 -6.33 -59.71
CA LYS A 658 -50.03 -5.68 -59.13
C LYS A 658 -51.17 -6.70 -59.08
N ARG A 659 -51.74 -6.98 -57.89
CA ARG A 659 -53.04 -7.66 -57.78
C ARG A 659 -54.13 -6.79 -58.41
N HIS A 660 -54.43 -7.02 -59.69
CA HIS A 660 -55.72 -6.71 -60.28
C HIS A 660 -56.15 -7.88 -61.16
N GLY A 661 -57.42 -8.26 -61.00
CA GLY A 661 -57.95 -9.55 -61.39
C GLY A 661 -58.28 -9.72 -62.88
N THR A 662 -58.92 -10.87 -63.10
CA THR A 662 -59.50 -11.40 -64.34
C THR A 662 -58.50 -12.09 -65.27
N ILE A 663 -58.40 -13.41 -65.11
CA ILE A 663 -57.76 -14.32 -66.08
C ILE A 663 -58.84 -14.67 -67.10
N ASP A 664 -58.73 -14.12 -68.31
CA ASP A 664 -59.39 -14.71 -69.48
C ASP A 664 -58.59 -15.95 -69.89
N PHE A 665 -59.29 -17.09 -69.96
CA PHE A 665 -58.75 -18.32 -70.49
C PHE A 665 -58.60 -18.19 -72.01
N VAL A 666 -57.37 -18.14 -72.49
CA VAL A 666 -57.07 -18.49 -73.88
C VAL A 666 -56.37 -19.85 -73.89
N LYS A 667 -57.08 -20.82 -74.44
CA LYS A 667 -56.59 -22.13 -74.84
C LYS A 667 -55.54 -21.99 -75.95
N GLU A 668 -54.76 -23.06 -76.03
CA GLU A 668 -54.23 -23.68 -77.25
C GLU A 668 -52.74 -23.48 -77.52
N GLY A 669 -52.10 -24.62 -77.77
CA GLY A 669 -50.68 -24.73 -77.97
C GLY A 669 -50.21 -24.11 -79.27
N SER A 670 -48.97 -23.64 -79.23
CA SER A 670 -48.05 -23.80 -80.35
C SER A 670 -46.67 -24.06 -79.76
N GLU A 671 -46.11 -25.24 -80.06
CA GLU A 671 -44.68 -25.47 -79.85
C GLU A 671 -43.90 -24.49 -80.72
N SER A 672 -43.02 -23.71 -80.10
CA SER A 672 -42.15 -22.78 -80.81
C SER A 672 -41.15 -23.53 -81.70
N VAL A 673 -40.85 -22.96 -82.87
CA VAL A 673 -39.88 -23.46 -83.87
C VAL A 673 -38.48 -23.68 -83.26
N VAL A 674 -38.18 -23.02 -82.14
CA VAL A 674 -36.93 -23.15 -81.37
C VAL A 674 -36.83 -24.49 -80.62
N GLN A 675 -37.96 -25.04 -80.14
CA GLN A 675 -37.99 -26.38 -79.51
C GLN A 675 -37.76 -27.53 -80.51
N ARG A 676 -38.11 -27.35 -81.79
CA ARG A 676 -37.82 -28.33 -82.85
C ARG A 676 -36.33 -28.38 -83.24
N ARG A 677 -35.65 -27.22 -83.26
CA ARG A 677 -34.21 -27.14 -83.56
C ARG A 677 -33.32 -27.67 -82.44
N TRP A 678 -33.72 -27.49 -81.18
CA TRP A 678 -32.98 -28.04 -80.03
C TRP A 678 -33.06 -29.57 -79.93
N LYS A 679 -34.19 -30.19 -80.28
CA LYS A 679 -34.30 -31.67 -80.29
C LYS A 679 -33.50 -32.34 -81.41
N GLN A 680 -33.31 -31.67 -82.55
CA GLN A 680 -32.50 -32.18 -83.67
C GLN A 680 -30.98 -32.06 -83.44
N ALA A 681 -30.53 -31.11 -82.61
CA ALA A 681 -29.12 -30.91 -82.31
C ALA A 681 -28.60 -31.77 -81.12
N VAL A 682 -29.49 -32.18 -80.21
CA VAL A 682 -29.11 -32.93 -78.98
C VAL A 682 -29.29 -34.44 -79.11
N PHE A 683 -30.25 -34.91 -79.90
CA PHE A 683 -30.47 -36.34 -80.16
C PHE A 683 -30.21 -36.65 -81.62
N GLY A 684 -28.96 -36.97 -81.96
CA GLY A 684 -28.55 -37.42 -83.30
C GLY A 684 -29.21 -38.75 -83.68
N ILE A 685 -30.49 -38.73 -84.04
CA ILE A 685 -31.22 -39.87 -84.60
C ILE A 685 -31.49 -39.57 -86.07
N ARG A 686 -30.60 -40.04 -86.95
CA ARG A 686 -30.96 -40.33 -88.35
C ARG A 686 -31.91 -41.52 -88.32
N ARG A 687 -33.16 -41.34 -88.73
CA ARG A 687 -33.92 -42.44 -89.32
C ARG A 687 -33.43 -42.60 -90.75
N THR A 688 -32.76 -43.71 -91.03
CA THR A 688 -32.57 -44.24 -92.38
C THR A 688 -33.71 -45.20 -92.66
N ASP A 689 -34.38 -45.00 -93.79
CA ASP A 689 -35.37 -45.90 -94.35
C ASP A 689 -34.71 -47.21 -94.80
N SER A 690 -35.29 -48.34 -94.37
CA SER A 690 -35.35 -49.62 -95.08
C SER A 690 -36.50 -50.44 -94.51
#